data_AF-A0A9Q8T4B3-F1
#
_entry.id   AF-A0A9Q8T4B3-F1
#
_cell.length_a   1.000
_cell.length_b   1.000
_cell.length_c   1.000
_cell.angle_alpha   90.00
_cell.angle_beta   90.00
_cell.angle_gamma   90.00
#
_symmetry.space_group_name_H-M   'P 1'
#
loop_
_entity.id
_entity.type
_entity.pdbx_description
1 polymer ?
#
loop_
_entity_poly.entity_id
_entity_poly.type
_entity_poly.pdbx_seq_one_letter_code
_entity_poly.pdbx_strand_id
1 'polypeptide(L)'
;MDEDQGPSQIVPGTAPKRTMGDRLRSTKNRFFTKDGLIGDYDYAFLFTPNLPFMRKSRKAAPFFGLNDRMPTLLALLLGFQHALAMLAGIITPPILLSGAAGANLTGEMQQYLVSTALIVSGLLSMIQITRFHILKTPALCALIEIAISFMPPKVMLRIFPPIVTGPTVMLIGIHLIETGFQNWMGGSGPCANPTSDFFARCPNISAPHALPWGSAEYLGLGFSVFVTIILCERFGAPIMKSTSVVIGLLVGCIIAAATGYFDRSGIDSAPAASFIWVHTFKLTLYGPLILPLLAVYIICATEAIGDITATCDVSRLEVEGRLFESRIQGGVLADGINGVLAALMTITPMTTFAQNNGVIALTRCANRSAGYCCCFFLIIMGIFAKFAASLVAIPSSVLGGMTSFLFTAVAVSGMAIITKGVPFNRRNRFILTAGLTLGYGATLVPTYFDNVFTYAGDNRGLRGFLDAIVLIMETGFAITAFVCMFLNFVLDEEIEDTEGHDVIPTTGIVTPKDVNGGESARGADSEDIQPVGHNTTGKRDEKLIHWRHGLVFFGLQDAELAGANPANECEGDGIFGLREDSDSFNDRMKGINMQEARRRFTSMEAWELPKHPSAIAPEGVRTNPDMDPVPVPMRTWSLWTILAYWSTDLMNLSTLQTAGSILAVGLSWREAIPIMFVGTTCIAIAMVLNGAIGSRLHVPFSVIATGSFGFYLRYFAIVSRAILAMFWLGVQCVNGSVCVTIMLSAWAPSYGRIPNALPESAGITSMGMCSFFLFWIIQLPLLLIHPTKLRPLFYVKLLATPAVVLGTLGWAVKQAGGGGDIFRLQPEFSPGTSKYAWLWLSCMSSVSGQWSTMAINIPDFLRYSKSRNAQNVQLIFVPIVFTLCGTMGIITTSATKVFQGDGDYLWNPLDIVSLWLGNGSGGRCAAFFGALAWLIATIGTNVTANSISAANDLTVMFPRYINIRRGSIVAAVIGAWVIVPWKILASAATFLNFMGAYAVFLAPLSGIMAADFWLVKKQRYDLPDLYDPHGRYRYIAGCNWRAFVAFIVPVAPNLPGMALAISGYPAVQISEGAQNLYSFDWLFGFVVSIFLYTTLSWVVPAKETLVEQTILTRGDGIEIEGTRDGSDIENPKVPEKVLTTAGDGRHTPESRGLNGGTG
;
A
#
# COMPACT_ATOMS: atom_id res chain seq x y z
N MET A 1 16.62 -54.11 -26.23
CA MET A 1 15.29 -54.74 -26.40
C MET A 1 14.53 -54.56 -25.10
N ASP A 2 13.81 -53.46 -24.91
CA ASP A 2 13.42 -52.46 -25.93
C ASP A 2 13.87 -51.04 -25.58
N GLU A 3 14.40 -50.36 -26.60
CA GLU A 3 14.68 -48.93 -26.57
C GLU A 3 13.42 -48.21 -27.07
N ASP A 4 12.60 -47.66 -26.17
CA ASP A 4 11.64 -46.59 -26.52
C ASP A 4 11.02 -45.93 -25.28
N GLN A 5 11.82 -45.11 -24.59
CA GLN A 5 11.35 -44.04 -23.70
C GLN A 5 12.51 -43.12 -23.26
N GLY A 6 13.02 -42.33 -24.21
CA GLY A 6 13.89 -41.20 -23.88
C GLY A 6 13.15 -40.13 -23.06
N PRO A 7 13.85 -39.32 -22.25
CA PRO A 7 13.24 -38.23 -21.49
C PRO A 7 12.67 -37.18 -22.46
N SER A 8 11.35 -37.02 -22.47
CA SER A 8 10.68 -36.00 -23.28
C SER A 8 11.19 -34.61 -22.91
N GLN A 9 11.81 -33.91 -23.89
CA GLN A 9 12.46 -32.62 -23.70
C GLN A 9 11.57 -31.60 -22.98
N ILE A 10 11.98 -31.17 -21.78
CA ILE A 10 11.37 -30.04 -21.06
C ILE A 10 12.11 -28.76 -21.44
N VAL A 11 11.93 -28.32 -22.68
CA VAL A 11 12.17 -26.91 -23.04
C VAL A 11 10.88 -26.14 -22.72
N PRO A 12 10.92 -25.03 -21.96
CA PRO A 12 9.72 -24.22 -21.72
C PRO A 12 9.31 -23.50 -23.01
N GLY A 13 8.54 -24.19 -23.85
CA GLY A 13 8.00 -23.64 -25.10
C GLY A 13 7.20 -22.37 -24.82
N THR A 14 7.63 -21.26 -25.42
CA THR A 14 6.99 -19.94 -25.35
C THR A 14 5.66 -19.94 -26.11
N ALA A 15 4.64 -20.56 -25.51
CA ALA A 15 3.32 -20.71 -26.13
C ALA A 15 2.72 -19.33 -26.50
N PRO A 16 2.21 -19.15 -27.73
CA PRO A 16 1.74 -17.85 -28.21
C PRO A 16 0.61 -17.27 -27.36
N LYS A 17 0.61 -15.94 -27.19
CA LYS A 17 -0.38 -15.23 -26.36
C LYS A 17 -1.78 -15.29 -26.99
N ARG A 18 -2.58 -16.31 -26.61
CA ARG A 18 -4.04 -16.43 -26.88
C ARG A 18 -4.75 -15.06 -26.92
N THR A 19 -5.42 -14.75 -28.01
CA THR A 19 -6.22 -13.52 -28.16
C THR A 19 -7.40 -13.49 -27.18
N MET A 20 -8.12 -12.36 -27.07
CA MET A 20 -9.36 -12.34 -26.28
C MET A 20 -10.44 -13.24 -26.91
N GLY A 21 -10.46 -13.37 -28.24
CA GLY A 21 -11.26 -14.36 -28.95
C GLY A 21 -10.88 -15.79 -28.60
N ASP A 22 -9.57 -16.11 -28.52
CA ASP A 22 -9.09 -17.42 -28.07
C ASP A 22 -9.29 -17.64 -26.57
N ARG A 23 -9.36 -16.58 -25.75
CA ARG A 23 -9.71 -16.69 -24.34
C ARG A 23 -11.20 -16.96 -24.18
N LEU A 24 -12.08 -16.22 -24.85
CA LEU A 24 -13.52 -16.49 -24.87
C LEU A 24 -13.83 -17.86 -25.50
N ARG A 25 -13.18 -18.24 -26.58
CA ARG A 25 -13.31 -19.57 -27.20
C ARG A 25 -12.67 -20.66 -26.36
N SER A 26 -11.55 -20.40 -25.67
CA SER A 26 -10.96 -21.34 -24.71
C SER A 26 -11.80 -21.50 -23.45
N THR A 27 -12.45 -20.45 -22.94
CA THR A 27 -13.37 -20.49 -21.80
C THR A 27 -14.67 -21.15 -22.21
N LYS A 28 -15.22 -20.82 -23.38
CA LYS A 28 -16.35 -21.52 -23.99
C LYS A 28 -16.03 -23.01 -24.13
N ASN A 29 -14.87 -23.39 -24.65
CA ASN A 29 -14.50 -24.80 -24.72
C ASN A 29 -14.28 -25.40 -23.31
N ARG A 30 -13.66 -24.68 -22.36
CA ARG A 30 -13.46 -25.16 -20.97
C ARG A 30 -14.74 -25.47 -20.20
N PHE A 31 -15.84 -24.78 -20.52
CA PHE A 31 -17.12 -24.89 -19.79
C PHE A 31 -18.26 -25.49 -20.64
N PHE A 32 -18.15 -25.52 -21.97
CA PHE A 32 -19.21 -25.98 -22.90
C PHE A 32 -18.76 -27.07 -23.89
N THR A 33 -17.49 -27.52 -23.92
CA THR A 33 -17.13 -28.78 -24.62
C THR A 33 -16.80 -29.87 -23.61
N LYS A 34 -17.16 -31.11 -23.96
CA LYS A 34 -16.93 -32.30 -23.13
C LYS A 34 -15.44 -32.45 -22.76
N ASP A 35 -14.56 -32.21 -23.72
CA ASP A 35 -13.10 -32.33 -23.57
C ASP A 35 -12.50 -31.26 -22.65
N GLY A 36 -13.14 -30.08 -22.56
CA GLY A 36 -12.70 -28.99 -21.68
C GLY A 36 -13.27 -29.09 -20.26
N LEU A 37 -14.51 -29.58 -20.13
CA LEU A 37 -15.18 -29.75 -18.85
C LEU A 37 -14.71 -31.02 -18.14
N ILE A 38 -14.78 -32.18 -18.82
CA ILE A 38 -14.48 -33.51 -18.30
C ILE A 38 -13.11 -33.98 -18.79
N GLY A 39 -12.85 -33.93 -20.10
CA GLY A 39 -11.59 -34.40 -20.70
C GLY A 39 -11.33 -35.90 -20.51
N ASP A 40 -10.21 -36.38 -21.06
CA ASP A 40 -9.85 -37.81 -21.12
C ASP A 40 -9.08 -38.28 -19.87
N TYR A 41 -9.40 -37.74 -18.70
CA TYR A 41 -8.77 -38.14 -17.44
C TYR A 41 -9.42 -39.40 -16.86
N ASP A 42 -8.62 -40.30 -16.30
CA ASP A 42 -9.11 -41.49 -15.59
C ASP A 42 -9.65 -41.09 -14.21
N TYR A 43 -10.90 -40.62 -14.18
CA TYR A 43 -11.61 -40.32 -12.93
C TYR A 43 -11.85 -41.58 -12.08
N ALA A 44 -11.89 -42.79 -12.66
CA ALA A 44 -12.06 -44.02 -11.90
C ALA A 44 -10.82 -44.31 -11.05
N PHE A 45 -9.61 -44.06 -11.55
CA PHE A 45 -8.38 -44.10 -10.76
C PHE A 45 -8.43 -43.17 -9.53
N LEU A 46 -9.04 -41.99 -9.66
CA LEU A 46 -9.08 -40.98 -8.60
C LEU A 46 -9.96 -41.39 -7.39
N PHE A 47 -10.98 -42.23 -7.64
CA PHE A 47 -11.93 -42.71 -6.63
C PHE A 47 -11.79 -44.21 -6.28
N THR A 48 -10.92 -44.97 -6.93
CA THR A 48 -10.76 -46.40 -6.63
C THR A 48 -9.92 -46.64 -5.37
N PRO A 49 -10.45 -47.34 -4.34
CA PRO A 49 -9.72 -47.63 -3.11
C PRO A 49 -8.69 -48.75 -3.32
N ASN A 50 -7.62 -48.72 -2.53
CA ASN A 50 -6.57 -49.75 -2.56
C ASN A 50 -6.92 -50.91 -1.62
N LEU A 51 -8.00 -51.63 -1.93
CA LEU A 51 -8.42 -52.82 -1.17
C LEU A 51 -7.50 -54.02 -1.49
N PRO A 52 -7.16 -54.86 -0.48
CA PRO A 52 -6.22 -55.98 -0.64
C PRO A 52 -6.69 -57.06 -1.63
N PHE A 53 -7.99 -57.09 -1.96
CA PHE A 53 -8.58 -58.06 -2.89
C PHE A 53 -8.73 -57.53 -4.33
N MET A 54 -8.34 -56.27 -4.61
CA MET A 54 -8.42 -55.66 -5.94
C MET A 54 -7.07 -55.72 -6.67
N ARG A 55 -7.10 -55.97 -7.99
CA ARG A 55 -5.90 -55.86 -8.85
C ARG A 55 -5.45 -54.39 -8.91
N LYS A 56 -4.30 -54.06 -8.31
CA LYS A 56 -3.72 -52.71 -8.34
C LYS A 56 -3.45 -52.27 -9.79
N SER A 57 -3.98 -51.12 -10.19
CA SER A 57 -3.55 -50.45 -11.42
C SER A 57 -2.09 -50.02 -11.26
N ARG A 58 -1.22 -50.48 -12.17
CA ARG A 58 0.22 -50.17 -12.15
C ARG A 58 0.55 -48.81 -12.76
N LYS A 59 -0.45 -48.08 -13.26
CA LYS A 59 -0.31 -46.72 -13.80
C LYS A 59 -0.27 -45.71 -12.66
N ALA A 60 0.81 -44.93 -12.60
CA ALA A 60 0.88 -43.78 -11.71
C ALA A 60 0.17 -42.57 -12.36
N ALA A 61 -0.40 -41.67 -11.54
CA ALA A 61 -1.08 -40.48 -12.07
C ALA A 61 -0.14 -39.62 -12.94
N PRO A 62 -0.66 -39.03 -14.04
CA PRO A 62 0.10 -38.09 -14.84
C PRO A 62 0.42 -36.84 -14.00
N PHE A 63 1.64 -36.33 -14.12
CA PHE A 63 2.04 -35.13 -13.39
C PHE A 63 1.56 -33.88 -14.13
N PHE A 64 0.76 -33.05 -13.46
CA PHE A 64 0.34 -31.74 -13.96
C PHE A 64 1.23 -30.65 -13.39
N GLY A 65 2.05 -30.05 -14.24
CA GLY A 65 2.85 -28.87 -13.93
C GLY A 65 2.01 -27.61 -13.71
N LEU A 66 2.69 -26.57 -13.23
CA LEU A 66 2.09 -25.33 -12.72
C LEU A 66 1.14 -24.62 -13.70
N ASN A 67 1.39 -24.77 -15.00
CA ASN A 67 0.73 -24.03 -16.09
C ASN A 67 -0.07 -24.91 -17.06
N ASP A 68 -0.17 -26.21 -16.81
CA ASP A 68 -0.69 -27.18 -17.77
C ASP A 68 -2.20 -27.02 -18.01
N ARG A 69 -2.69 -27.57 -19.13
CA ARG A 69 -4.14 -27.61 -19.40
C ARG A 69 -4.76 -28.74 -18.59
N MET A 70 -5.59 -28.38 -17.62
CA MET A 70 -6.38 -29.31 -16.81
C MET A 70 -7.88 -29.13 -17.08
N PRO A 71 -8.66 -30.23 -17.22
CA PRO A 71 -10.12 -30.18 -17.32
C PRO A 71 -10.75 -29.45 -16.13
N THR A 72 -11.83 -28.73 -16.36
CA THR A 72 -12.46 -27.91 -15.31
C THR A 72 -12.98 -28.74 -14.15
N LEU A 73 -13.56 -29.92 -14.43
CA LEU A 73 -14.05 -30.85 -13.40
C LEU A 73 -12.89 -31.37 -12.53
N LEU A 74 -11.77 -31.78 -13.14
CA LEU A 74 -10.59 -32.21 -12.39
C LEU A 74 -10.01 -31.07 -11.53
N ALA A 75 -9.91 -29.85 -12.07
CA ALA A 75 -9.45 -28.70 -11.30
C ALA A 75 -10.39 -28.36 -10.12
N LEU A 76 -11.70 -28.53 -10.30
CA LEU A 76 -12.71 -28.33 -9.27
C LEU A 76 -12.65 -29.43 -8.20
N LEU A 77 -12.51 -30.70 -8.58
CA LEU A 77 -12.35 -31.82 -7.64
C LEU A 77 -11.06 -31.73 -6.83
N LEU A 78 -9.92 -31.46 -7.49
CA LEU A 78 -8.64 -31.28 -6.81
C LEU A 78 -8.65 -30.00 -5.95
N GLY A 79 -9.29 -28.91 -6.42
CA GLY A 79 -9.48 -27.70 -5.62
C GLY A 79 -10.32 -27.94 -4.37
N PHE A 80 -11.39 -28.72 -4.47
CA PHE A 80 -12.19 -29.15 -3.31
C PHE A 80 -11.38 -30.03 -2.36
N GLN A 81 -10.58 -30.97 -2.88
CA GLN A 81 -9.64 -31.79 -2.11
C GLN A 81 -8.61 -30.93 -1.36
N HIS A 82 -8.02 -29.91 -1.98
CA HIS A 82 -7.14 -28.96 -1.31
C HIS A 82 -7.88 -28.13 -0.24
N ALA A 83 -9.11 -27.68 -0.51
CA ALA A 83 -9.91 -26.93 0.45
C ALA A 83 -10.22 -27.77 1.70
N LEU A 84 -10.58 -29.04 1.52
CA LEU A 84 -10.75 -29.98 2.64
C LEU A 84 -9.42 -30.28 3.35
N ALA A 85 -8.33 -30.51 2.62
CA ALA A 85 -7.03 -30.81 3.23
C ALA A 85 -6.52 -29.68 4.14
N MET A 86 -6.76 -28.42 3.78
CA MET A 86 -6.38 -27.25 4.58
C MET A 86 -7.43 -26.83 5.61
N LEU A 87 -8.70 -27.25 5.46
CA LEU A 87 -9.83 -26.88 6.33
C LEU A 87 -9.49 -27.01 7.81
N ALA A 88 -8.96 -28.18 8.21
CA ALA A 88 -8.57 -28.49 9.58
C ALA A 88 -7.60 -27.46 10.18
N GLY A 89 -6.55 -27.09 9.45
CA GLY A 89 -5.55 -26.14 9.92
C GLY A 89 -6.01 -24.68 9.86
N ILE A 90 -6.96 -24.33 8.99
CA ILE A 90 -7.53 -22.97 8.94
C ILE A 90 -8.49 -22.71 10.11
N ILE A 91 -9.30 -23.70 10.50
CA ILE A 91 -10.32 -23.51 11.55
C ILE A 91 -9.79 -23.71 12.97
N THR A 92 -8.70 -24.47 13.14
CA THR A 92 -8.17 -24.83 14.46
C THR A 92 -7.66 -23.60 15.24
N PRO A 93 -6.82 -22.70 14.69
CA PRO A 93 -6.33 -21.54 15.44
C PRO A 93 -7.46 -20.59 15.88
N PRO A 94 -8.45 -20.21 15.03
CA PRO A 94 -9.63 -19.48 15.48
C PRO A 94 -10.37 -20.16 16.63
N ILE A 95 -10.62 -21.47 16.57
CA ILE A 95 -11.33 -22.21 17.64
C ILE A 95 -10.53 -22.23 18.95
N LEU A 96 -9.22 -22.49 18.89
CA LEU A 96 -8.36 -22.50 20.08
C LEU A 96 -8.26 -21.13 20.75
N LEU A 97 -8.02 -20.07 19.95
CA LEU A 97 -7.85 -18.70 20.45
C LEU A 97 -9.13 -18.11 21.06
N SER A 98 -10.30 -18.57 20.61
CA SER A 98 -11.59 -18.06 21.08
C SER A 98 -12.27 -18.97 22.10
N GLY A 99 -11.84 -20.23 22.24
CA GLY A 99 -12.35 -21.19 23.21
C GLY A 99 -11.88 -20.93 24.64
N ALA A 100 -12.25 -21.85 25.54
CA ALA A 100 -12.04 -21.71 26.99
C ALA A 100 -10.57 -21.65 27.45
N ALA A 101 -9.62 -22.10 26.60
CA ALA A 101 -8.17 -21.98 26.85
C ALA A 101 -7.55 -20.68 26.29
N GLY A 102 -8.31 -19.91 25.50
CA GLY A 102 -7.90 -18.63 24.93
C GLY A 102 -8.70 -17.48 25.53
N ALA A 103 -9.29 -16.66 24.66
CA ALA A 103 -10.07 -15.48 25.04
C ALA A 103 -11.49 -15.78 25.57
N ASN A 104 -11.92 -17.05 25.59
CA ASN A 104 -13.22 -17.51 26.09
C ASN A 104 -14.41 -16.65 25.60
N LEU A 105 -14.50 -16.49 24.28
CA LEU A 105 -15.48 -15.66 23.59
C LEU A 105 -16.85 -16.36 23.49
N THR A 106 -17.89 -15.60 23.14
CA THR A 106 -19.21 -16.18 22.89
C THR A 106 -19.19 -17.09 21.65
N GLY A 107 -20.07 -18.09 21.62
CA GLY A 107 -20.20 -19.00 20.48
C GLY A 107 -20.42 -18.25 19.14
N GLU A 108 -21.15 -17.14 19.14
CA GLU A 108 -21.33 -16.28 17.97
C GLU A 108 -20.01 -15.68 17.45
N MET A 109 -19.15 -15.15 18.34
CA MET A 109 -17.83 -14.66 17.96
C MET A 109 -16.93 -15.78 17.44
N GLN A 110 -17.04 -16.98 18.02
CA GLN A 110 -16.37 -18.19 17.54
C GLN A 110 -16.76 -18.51 16.08
N GLN A 111 -18.06 -18.53 15.79
CA GLN A 111 -18.60 -18.81 14.45
C GLN A 111 -18.15 -17.75 13.43
N TYR A 112 -18.19 -16.48 13.83
CA TYR A 112 -17.70 -15.37 13.02
C TYR A 112 -16.20 -15.49 12.71
N LEU A 113 -15.36 -15.82 13.69
CA LEU A 113 -13.91 -15.97 13.49
C LEU A 113 -13.58 -17.14 12.56
N VAL A 114 -14.26 -18.28 12.71
CA VAL A 114 -14.10 -19.45 11.81
C VAL A 114 -14.56 -19.12 10.39
N SER A 115 -15.73 -18.49 10.23
CA SER A 115 -16.24 -18.01 8.94
C SER A 115 -15.25 -17.05 8.27
N THR A 116 -14.77 -16.05 9.01
CA THR A 116 -13.89 -15.01 8.49
C THR A 116 -12.51 -15.58 8.15
N ALA A 117 -11.97 -16.50 8.96
CA ALA A 117 -10.72 -17.20 8.65
C ALA A 117 -10.78 -17.95 7.32
N LEU A 118 -11.92 -18.61 6.99
CA LEU A 118 -12.12 -19.28 5.70
C LEU A 118 -12.18 -18.29 4.52
N ILE A 119 -12.92 -17.18 4.65
CA ILE A 119 -13.00 -16.14 3.62
C ILE A 119 -11.62 -15.52 3.37
N VAL A 120 -10.96 -15.08 4.45
CA VAL A 120 -9.66 -14.40 4.42
C VAL A 120 -8.58 -15.34 3.88
N SER A 121 -8.52 -16.60 4.35
CA SER A 121 -7.58 -17.59 3.81
C SER A 121 -7.76 -17.81 2.31
N GLY A 122 -8.99 -17.91 1.83
CA GLY A 122 -9.28 -18.03 0.40
C GLY A 122 -8.83 -16.81 -0.41
N LEU A 123 -9.10 -15.59 0.08
CA LEU A 123 -8.69 -14.33 -0.56
C LEU A 123 -7.16 -14.18 -0.61
N LEU A 124 -6.48 -14.37 0.51
CA LEU A 124 -5.04 -14.17 0.66
C LEU A 124 -4.23 -15.27 -0.05
N SER A 125 -4.75 -16.50 -0.09
CA SER A 125 -4.19 -17.57 -0.94
C SER A 125 -4.23 -17.19 -2.43
N MET A 126 -5.28 -16.52 -2.92
CA MET A 126 -5.31 -16.06 -4.33
C MET A 126 -4.23 -15.02 -4.61
N ILE A 127 -3.93 -14.13 -3.65
CA ILE A 127 -2.87 -13.13 -3.77
C ILE A 127 -1.51 -13.81 -3.93
N GLN A 128 -1.23 -14.82 -3.11
CA GLN A 128 0.04 -15.56 -3.16
C GLN A 128 0.17 -16.40 -4.45
N ILE A 129 -0.91 -17.08 -4.89
CA ILE A 129 -0.94 -17.90 -6.11
C ILE A 129 -0.79 -17.05 -7.39
N THR A 130 -1.31 -15.81 -7.41
CA THR A 130 -1.28 -14.94 -8.60
C THR A 130 0.08 -14.31 -8.90
N ARG A 131 1.04 -14.32 -7.95
CA ARG A 131 2.28 -13.52 -8.00
C ARG A 131 2.03 -12.03 -8.29
N PHE A 132 0.98 -11.44 -7.72
CA PHE A 132 0.84 -9.99 -7.76
C PHE A 132 2.07 -9.34 -7.11
N HIS A 133 2.78 -8.51 -7.86
CA HIS A 133 3.86 -7.67 -7.32
C HIS A 133 3.23 -6.52 -6.54
N ILE A 134 2.79 -6.78 -5.31
CA ILE A 134 2.21 -5.76 -4.44
C ILE A 134 3.34 -4.88 -3.91
N LEU A 135 3.58 -3.75 -4.59
CA LEU A 135 4.44 -2.71 -4.06
C LEU A 135 3.77 -2.00 -2.88
N LYS A 136 4.19 -2.38 -1.67
CA LYS A 136 4.22 -1.59 -0.43
C LYS A 136 2.86 -1.23 0.19
N THR A 137 2.46 -1.95 1.24
CA THR A 137 1.57 -1.42 2.30
C THR A 137 1.95 -2.01 3.68
N PRO A 138 2.39 -1.17 4.64
CA PRO A 138 2.68 -1.58 6.02
C PRO A 138 1.47 -1.80 6.96
N ALA A 139 1.60 -2.78 7.86
CA ALA A 139 1.10 -2.68 9.24
C ALA A 139 2.20 -3.16 10.22
N LEU A 140 2.14 -2.68 11.47
CA LEU A 140 3.33 -2.38 12.28
C LEU A 140 4.28 -3.55 12.56
N CYS A 141 3.78 -4.78 12.76
CA CYS A 141 4.61 -5.94 13.09
C CYS A 141 4.98 -6.77 11.85
N ALA A 142 4.01 -7.03 10.96
CA ALA A 142 4.25 -7.68 9.65
C ALA A 142 5.25 -6.91 8.76
N LEU A 143 5.45 -5.62 9.05
CA LEU A 143 6.54 -4.81 8.51
C LEU A 143 7.92 -5.48 8.61
N ILE A 144 8.21 -6.24 9.66
CA ILE A 144 9.54 -6.87 9.81
C ILE A 144 9.74 -7.98 8.78
N GLU A 145 8.72 -8.80 8.53
CA GLU A 145 8.72 -9.83 7.50
C GLU A 145 8.76 -9.21 6.09
N ILE A 146 7.97 -8.16 5.86
CA ILE A 146 8.04 -7.38 4.62
C ILE A 146 9.46 -6.80 4.43
N ALA A 147 10.11 -6.30 5.49
CA ALA A 147 11.49 -5.80 5.41
C ALA A 147 12.51 -6.92 5.16
N ILE A 148 12.35 -8.09 5.80
CA ILE A 148 13.16 -9.30 5.56
C ILE A 148 13.03 -9.73 4.10
N SER A 149 11.84 -9.65 3.50
CA SER A 149 11.63 -9.96 2.07
C SER A 149 12.40 -9.03 1.11
N PHE A 150 12.84 -7.85 1.55
CA PHE A 150 13.72 -6.97 0.77
C PHE A 150 15.22 -7.23 0.97
N MET A 151 15.60 -8.10 1.90
CA MET A 151 16.99 -8.57 2.01
C MET A 151 17.37 -9.45 0.81
N PRO A 152 18.65 -9.50 0.41
CA PRO A 152 19.09 -10.38 -0.66
C PRO A 152 18.76 -11.85 -0.31
N PRO A 153 18.13 -12.65 -1.20
CA PRO A 153 17.71 -14.01 -0.87
C PRO A 153 18.83 -14.91 -0.31
N LYS A 154 20.07 -14.72 -0.79
CA LYS A 154 21.28 -15.40 -0.28
C LYS A 154 21.63 -15.07 1.17
N VAL A 155 21.30 -13.87 1.64
CA VAL A 155 21.48 -13.46 3.05
C VAL A 155 20.36 -14.06 3.89
N MET A 156 19.11 -14.04 3.40
CA MET A 156 17.97 -14.62 4.09
C MET A 156 18.13 -16.13 4.31
N LEU A 157 18.55 -16.88 3.27
CA LEU A 157 18.86 -18.32 3.36
C LEU A 157 20.10 -18.64 4.22
N ARG A 158 21.00 -17.66 4.45
CA ARG A 158 22.13 -17.79 5.40
C ARG A 158 21.74 -17.52 6.84
N ILE A 159 20.75 -16.65 7.09
CA ILE A 159 20.24 -16.34 8.44
C ILE A 159 19.27 -17.44 8.90
N PHE A 160 18.45 -17.95 7.98
CA PHE A 160 17.45 -19.00 8.22
C PHE A 160 17.74 -20.28 7.40
N PRO A 161 18.90 -20.95 7.59
CA PRO A 161 19.18 -22.23 6.95
C PRO A 161 18.37 -23.37 7.60
N PRO A 162 18.27 -24.56 6.97
CA PRO A 162 17.48 -25.68 7.49
C PRO A 162 17.85 -26.16 8.91
N ILE A 163 19.10 -25.91 9.34
CA ILE A 163 19.59 -26.17 10.71
C ILE A 163 18.96 -25.23 11.77
N VAL A 164 18.37 -24.11 11.37
CA VAL A 164 17.56 -23.21 12.21
C VAL A 164 16.06 -23.43 11.99
N THR A 165 15.63 -23.56 10.73
CA THR A 165 14.19 -23.63 10.40
C THR A 165 13.56 -24.94 10.88
N GLY A 166 14.23 -26.07 10.63
CA GLY A 166 13.76 -27.41 10.97
C GLY A 166 13.48 -27.64 12.47
N PRO A 167 14.42 -27.39 13.40
CA PRO A 167 14.17 -27.58 14.83
C PRO A 167 13.12 -26.61 15.38
N THR A 168 13.01 -25.41 14.81
CA THR A 168 11.99 -24.42 15.18
C THR A 168 10.59 -24.92 14.84
N VAL A 169 10.35 -25.32 13.57
CA VAL A 169 9.07 -25.90 13.11
C VAL A 169 8.73 -27.18 13.87
N MET A 170 9.73 -28.02 14.16
CA MET A 170 9.52 -29.23 14.95
C MET A 170 8.96 -28.92 16.34
N LEU A 171 9.54 -27.94 17.04
CA LEU A 171 9.12 -27.61 18.41
C LEU A 171 7.79 -26.85 18.46
N ILE A 172 7.46 -26.05 17.45
CA ILE A 172 6.10 -25.49 17.27
C ILE A 172 5.07 -26.62 17.22
N GLY A 173 5.31 -27.63 16.37
CA GLY A 173 4.45 -28.81 16.29
C GLY A 173 4.29 -29.50 17.65
N ILE A 174 5.39 -29.74 18.38
CA ILE A 174 5.35 -30.45 19.66
C ILE A 174 4.63 -29.67 20.77
N HIS A 175 4.82 -28.34 20.85
CA HIS A 175 4.07 -27.53 21.81
C HIS A 175 2.57 -27.56 21.52
N LEU A 176 2.16 -27.53 20.25
CA LEU A 176 0.74 -27.59 19.88
C LEU A 176 0.09 -28.96 20.11
N ILE A 177 0.85 -30.07 20.02
CA ILE A 177 0.36 -31.43 20.35
C ILE A 177 -0.30 -31.48 21.73
N GLU A 178 0.24 -30.75 22.71
CA GLU A 178 -0.32 -30.68 24.07
C GLU A 178 -1.79 -30.24 24.05
N THR A 179 -2.09 -29.13 23.37
CA THR A 179 -3.47 -28.59 23.25
C THR A 179 -4.40 -29.56 22.50
N GLY A 180 -3.87 -30.30 21.52
CA GLY A 180 -4.61 -31.34 20.80
C GLY A 180 -5.03 -32.48 21.74
N PHE A 181 -4.09 -32.99 22.55
CA PHE A 181 -4.35 -34.06 23.50
C PHE A 181 -5.24 -33.62 24.68
N GLN A 182 -5.07 -32.40 25.20
CA GLN A 182 -5.99 -31.86 26.22
C GLN A 182 -7.43 -31.85 25.71
N ASN A 183 -7.64 -31.34 24.49
CA ASN A 183 -8.96 -31.34 23.86
C ASN A 183 -9.49 -32.76 23.58
N TRP A 184 -8.62 -33.71 23.20
CA TRP A 184 -8.99 -35.13 23.04
C TRP A 184 -9.61 -35.68 24.33
N MET A 185 -8.99 -35.39 25.48
CA MET A 185 -9.46 -35.80 26.81
C MET A 185 -10.72 -35.07 27.30
N GLY A 186 -11.34 -34.22 26.48
CA GLY A 186 -12.65 -33.60 26.76
C GLY A 186 -12.61 -32.07 26.88
N GLY A 187 -11.42 -31.47 26.95
CA GLY A 187 -11.26 -30.03 27.00
C GLY A 187 -9.98 -29.56 27.70
N SER A 188 -9.81 -28.25 27.71
CA SER A 188 -8.65 -27.54 28.26
C SER A 188 -9.09 -26.46 29.27
N GLY A 189 -8.13 -25.89 30.01
CA GLY A 189 -8.43 -24.83 31.00
C GLY A 189 -9.16 -25.35 32.25
N PRO A 190 -10.15 -24.60 32.81
CA PRO A 190 -10.77 -24.90 34.10
C PRO A 190 -11.47 -26.27 34.20
N CYS A 191 -11.76 -26.94 33.09
CA CYS A 191 -12.36 -28.28 33.12
C CYS A 191 -11.33 -29.41 33.26
N ALA A 192 -10.05 -29.16 32.93
CA ALA A 192 -8.96 -30.10 33.14
C ALA A 192 -8.40 -30.04 34.57
N ASN A 193 -8.40 -28.84 35.17
CA ASN A 193 -8.09 -28.62 36.59
C ASN A 193 -9.22 -27.79 37.23
N PRO A 194 -10.29 -28.42 37.77
CA PRO A 194 -11.46 -27.73 38.29
C PRO A 194 -11.17 -26.89 39.54
N THR A 195 -11.31 -25.57 39.39
CA THR A 195 -11.25 -24.58 40.48
C THR A 195 -12.63 -24.07 40.92
N SER A 196 -13.70 -24.45 40.22
CA SER A 196 -15.09 -24.11 40.59
C SER A 196 -16.09 -25.16 40.08
N ASP A 197 -17.19 -25.34 40.80
CA ASP A 197 -18.18 -26.41 40.57
C ASP A 197 -18.80 -26.40 39.15
N PHE A 198 -18.86 -25.22 38.51
CA PHE A 198 -19.39 -25.09 37.14
C PHE A 198 -18.56 -25.86 36.10
N PHE A 199 -17.26 -26.05 36.36
CA PHE A 199 -16.32 -26.79 35.51
C PHE A 199 -15.97 -28.18 36.05
N ALA A 200 -16.72 -28.70 37.04
CA ALA A 200 -16.53 -30.06 37.58
C ALA A 200 -16.75 -31.19 36.55
N ARG A 201 -17.29 -30.86 35.36
CA ARG A 201 -17.38 -31.73 34.19
C ARG A 201 -17.01 -30.94 32.93
N CYS A 202 -16.48 -31.62 31.92
CA CYS A 202 -16.08 -31.00 30.66
C CYS A 202 -17.26 -30.92 29.67
N PRO A 203 -17.31 -29.89 28.80
CA PRO A 203 -16.62 -28.60 28.94
C PRO A 203 -17.19 -27.72 30.08
N ASN A 204 -18.43 -28.00 30.53
CA ASN A 204 -19.05 -27.46 31.74
C ASN A 204 -20.28 -28.30 32.12
N ILE A 205 -20.85 -28.11 33.33
CA ILE A 205 -22.03 -28.86 33.80
C ILE A 205 -23.32 -28.62 32.98
N SER A 206 -23.38 -27.55 32.17
CA SER A 206 -24.51 -27.22 31.30
C SER A 206 -24.41 -27.83 29.89
N ALA A 207 -23.32 -28.51 29.56
CA ALA A 207 -23.12 -29.10 28.23
C ALA A 207 -23.90 -30.42 28.04
N PRO A 208 -24.39 -30.71 26.82
CA PRO A 208 -24.98 -32.01 26.53
C PRO A 208 -23.94 -33.11 26.74
N HIS A 209 -24.31 -34.12 27.53
CA HIS A 209 -23.47 -35.28 27.84
C HIS A 209 -22.10 -34.95 28.49
N ALA A 210 -22.08 -33.97 29.41
CA ALA A 210 -20.89 -33.61 30.18
C ALA A 210 -20.36 -34.75 31.06
N LEU A 211 -19.08 -35.06 30.91
CA LEU A 211 -18.35 -36.14 31.60
C LEU A 211 -17.09 -35.60 32.29
N PRO A 212 -16.46 -36.35 33.24
CA PRO A 212 -15.17 -35.96 33.80
C PRO A 212 -14.07 -35.90 32.72
N TRP A 213 -13.06 -35.07 32.96
CA TRP A 213 -11.87 -35.00 32.09
C TRP A 213 -11.20 -36.38 32.00
N GLY A 214 -10.82 -36.77 30.79
CA GLY A 214 -10.18 -38.05 30.50
C GLY A 214 -11.11 -39.27 30.54
N SER A 215 -12.43 -39.09 30.41
CA SER A 215 -13.37 -40.20 30.32
C SER A 215 -13.10 -41.13 29.12
N ALA A 216 -13.51 -42.39 29.23
CA ALA A 216 -13.30 -43.40 28.19
C ALA A 216 -14.04 -43.05 26.88
N GLU A 217 -15.17 -42.35 26.98
CA GLU A 217 -15.97 -41.85 25.86
C GLU A 217 -15.25 -40.74 25.11
N TYR A 218 -14.65 -39.76 25.82
CA TYR A 218 -13.85 -38.71 25.20
C TYR A 218 -12.60 -39.27 24.49
N LEU A 219 -11.89 -40.18 25.17
CA LEU A 219 -10.78 -40.90 24.56
C LEU A 219 -11.24 -41.68 23.32
N GLY A 220 -12.37 -42.41 23.42
CA GLY A 220 -12.96 -43.19 22.33
C GLY A 220 -13.40 -42.36 21.13
N LEU A 221 -13.99 -41.17 21.35
CA LEU A 221 -14.39 -40.27 20.27
C LEU A 221 -13.18 -39.78 19.45
N GLY A 222 -12.14 -39.24 20.10
CA GLY A 222 -10.92 -38.82 19.40
C GLY A 222 -10.11 -40.00 18.84
N PHE A 223 -10.18 -41.18 19.47
CA PHE A 223 -9.56 -42.39 18.94
C PHE A 223 -10.28 -42.88 17.67
N SER A 224 -11.61 -42.75 17.59
CA SER A 224 -12.37 -43.09 16.39
C SER A 224 -11.97 -42.22 15.18
N VAL A 225 -11.69 -40.93 15.41
CA VAL A 225 -11.09 -40.03 14.42
C VAL A 225 -9.73 -40.55 13.99
N PHE A 226 -8.82 -40.80 14.94
CA PHE A 226 -7.44 -41.21 14.67
C PHE A 226 -7.36 -42.54 13.91
N VAL A 227 -8.14 -43.55 14.32
CA VAL A 227 -8.26 -44.83 13.62
C VAL A 227 -8.85 -44.64 12.22
N THR A 228 -9.83 -43.76 12.05
CA THR A 228 -10.39 -43.47 10.71
C THR A 228 -9.33 -42.85 9.80
N ILE A 229 -8.49 -41.93 10.29
CA ILE A 229 -7.37 -41.37 9.50
C ILE A 229 -6.44 -42.50 9.03
N ILE A 230 -6.05 -43.42 9.92
CA ILE A 230 -5.20 -44.58 9.58
C ILE A 230 -5.88 -45.49 8.55
N LEU A 231 -7.18 -45.77 8.69
CA LEU A 231 -7.94 -46.59 7.73
C LEU A 231 -8.06 -45.91 6.36
N CYS A 232 -8.29 -44.59 6.33
CA CYS A 232 -8.29 -43.80 5.11
C CYS A 232 -6.92 -43.79 4.44
N GLU A 233 -5.83 -43.70 5.20
CA GLU A 233 -4.48 -43.75 4.62
C GLU A 233 -4.11 -45.17 4.13
N ARG A 234 -4.57 -46.22 4.83
CA ARG A 234 -4.31 -47.61 4.46
C ARG A 234 -5.09 -48.06 3.21
N PHE A 235 -6.38 -47.76 3.13
CA PHE A 235 -7.28 -48.29 2.11
C PHE A 235 -7.82 -47.26 1.12
N GLY A 236 -7.69 -45.96 1.42
CA GLY A 236 -8.30 -44.89 0.65
C GLY A 236 -7.79 -44.76 -0.78
N ALA A 237 -8.68 -44.23 -1.62
CA ALA A 237 -8.35 -43.73 -2.96
C ALA A 237 -7.44 -42.48 -2.87
N PRO A 238 -6.79 -42.04 -3.97
CA PRO A 238 -5.90 -40.87 -3.96
C PRO A 238 -6.52 -39.59 -3.38
N ILE A 239 -7.81 -39.32 -3.62
CA ILE A 239 -8.55 -38.23 -2.94
C ILE A 239 -8.57 -38.43 -1.42
N MET A 240 -8.99 -39.62 -0.97
CA MET A 240 -9.23 -39.92 0.45
C MET A 240 -7.97 -39.88 1.29
N LYS A 241 -6.80 -40.16 0.71
CA LYS A 241 -5.50 -40.02 1.41
C LYS A 241 -5.20 -38.56 1.76
N SER A 242 -5.43 -37.66 0.81
CA SER A 242 -5.22 -36.22 1.02
C SER A 242 -6.28 -35.57 1.91
N THR A 243 -7.48 -36.14 2.00
CA THR A 243 -8.55 -35.65 2.88
C THR A 243 -8.75 -36.53 4.12
N SER A 244 -7.82 -37.44 4.41
CA SER A 244 -7.91 -38.44 5.48
C SER A 244 -8.21 -37.81 6.85
N VAL A 245 -7.57 -36.69 7.16
CA VAL A 245 -7.79 -35.88 8.38
C VAL A 245 -9.24 -35.40 8.50
N VAL A 246 -9.84 -34.90 7.41
CA VAL A 246 -11.24 -34.41 7.39
C VAL A 246 -12.25 -35.55 7.29
N ILE A 247 -11.93 -36.66 6.64
CA ILE A 247 -12.76 -37.87 6.69
C ILE A 247 -12.78 -38.42 8.12
N GLY A 248 -11.63 -38.43 8.81
CA GLY A 248 -11.53 -38.77 10.22
C GLY A 248 -12.41 -37.88 11.10
N LEU A 249 -12.29 -36.55 10.94
CA LEU A 249 -13.16 -35.58 11.60
C LEU A 249 -14.64 -35.89 11.35
N LEU A 250 -15.03 -36.07 10.08
CA LEU A 250 -16.42 -36.31 9.69
C LEU A 250 -17.00 -37.60 10.30
N VAL A 251 -16.24 -38.70 10.30
CA VAL A 251 -16.67 -39.96 10.92
C VAL A 251 -16.76 -39.82 12.45
N GLY A 252 -15.80 -39.15 13.08
CA GLY A 252 -15.89 -38.83 14.51
C GLY A 252 -17.10 -37.95 14.85
N CYS A 253 -17.43 -36.97 14.01
CA CYS A 253 -18.65 -36.17 14.12
C CYS A 253 -19.92 -37.02 13.98
N ILE A 254 -19.96 -37.97 13.03
CA ILE A 254 -21.09 -38.88 12.85
C ILE A 254 -21.29 -39.77 14.09
N ILE A 255 -20.20 -40.31 14.64
CA ILE A 255 -20.23 -41.13 15.87
C ILE A 255 -20.67 -40.27 17.07
N ALA A 256 -20.11 -39.07 17.23
CA ALA A 256 -20.49 -38.12 18.27
C ALA A 256 -21.97 -37.69 18.18
N ALA A 257 -22.49 -37.47 16.97
CA ALA A 257 -23.90 -37.14 16.75
C ALA A 257 -24.82 -38.33 17.08
N ALA A 258 -24.42 -39.56 16.71
CA ALA A 258 -25.15 -40.78 17.05
C ALA A 258 -25.14 -41.07 18.57
N THR A 259 -24.11 -40.63 19.28
CA THR A 259 -23.97 -40.75 20.75
C THR A 259 -24.46 -39.53 21.54
N GLY A 260 -25.03 -38.52 20.87
CA GLY A 260 -25.73 -37.40 21.52
C GLY A 260 -24.87 -36.20 21.95
N TYR A 261 -23.63 -36.07 21.48
CA TYR A 261 -22.72 -34.98 21.83
C TYR A 261 -22.89 -33.68 21.00
N PHE A 262 -23.90 -33.60 20.13
CA PHE A 262 -24.15 -32.43 19.29
C PHE A 262 -25.28 -31.55 19.84
N ASP A 263 -24.97 -30.28 20.11
CA ASP A 263 -26.00 -29.25 20.26
C ASP A 263 -26.36 -28.63 18.91
N ARG A 264 -27.67 -28.49 18.65
CA ARG A 264 -28.20 -27.81 17.46
C ARG A 264 -28.48 -26.33 17.70
N SER A 265 -28.62 -25.89 18.94
CA SER A 265 -29.06 -24.53 19.29
C SER A 265 -28.21 -23.46 18.59
N GLY A 266 -26.89 -23.58 18.69
CA GLY A 266 -25.92 -22.67 18.07
C GLY A 266 -25.85 -22.78 16.53
N ILE A 267 -26.26 -23.91 15.94
CA ILE A 267 -26.35 -24.06 14.48
C ILE A 267 -27.63 -23.38 13.99
N ASP A 268 -28.75 -23.56 14.69
CA ASP A 268 -30.05 -22.99 14.32
C ASP A 268 -30.09 -21.47 14.51
N SER A 269 -29.45 -20.94 15.56
CA SER A 269 -29.34 -19.49 15.81
C SER A 269 -28.36 -18.75 14.90
N ALA A 270 -27.38 -19.44 14.30
CA ALA A 270 -26.36 -18.81 13.46
C ALA A 270 -26.94 -18.11 12.21
N PRO A 271 -26.36 -17.00 11.72
CA PRO A 271 -26.82 -16.36 10.49
C PRO A 271 -26.61 -17.26 9.26
N ALA A 272 -27.37 -17.01 8.19
CA ALA A 272 -27.23 -17.74 6.93
C ALA A 272 -25.99 -17.32 6.12
N ALA A 273 -25.56 -16.06 6.27
CA ALA A 273 -24.41 -15.50 5.59
C ALA A 273 -23.54 -14.67 6.55
N SER A 274 -22.23 -14.64 6.33
CA SER A 274 -21.27 -13.81 7.05
C SER A 274 -20.30 -13.12 6.10
N PHE A 275 -19.80 -11.96 6.52
CA PHE A 275 -18.84 -11.13 5.80
C PHE A 275 -17.70 -10.72 6.75
N ILE A 276 -16.57 -10.33 6.18
CA ILE A 276 -15.30 -10.12 6.88
C ILE A 276 -15.41 -9.19 8.11
N TRP A 277 -16.27 -8.18 8.08
CA TRP A 277 -16.43 -7.20 9.18
C TRP A 277 -17.85 -7.20 9.79
N VAL A 278 -18.50 -8.37 9.87
CA VAL A 278 -19.78 -8.50 10.62
C VAL A 278 -19.58 -8.16 12.10
N HIS A 279 -18.52 -8.68 12.71
CA HIS A 279 -18.01 -8.21 14.01
C HIS A 279 -16.69 -7.45 13.79
N THR A 280 -16.28 -6.63 14.77
CA THR A 280 -15.00 -5.89 14.71
C THR A 280 -14.35 -5.79 16.07
N PHE A 281 -13.01 -5.87 16.11
CA PHE A 281 -12.23 -5.67 17.33
C PHE A 281 -11.67 -4.25 17.41
N LYS A 282 -11.41 -3.76 18.63
CA LYS A 282 -10.85 -2.42 18.84
C LYS A 282 -9.38 -2.38 18.38
N LEU A 283 -9.12 -1.63 17.31
CA LEU A 283 -7.76 -1.31 16.86
C LEU A 283 -7.04 -0.50 17.95
N THR A 284 -6.17 -1.16 18.71
CA THR A 284 -5.37 -0.58 19.79
C THR A 284 -3.97 -1.14 19.73
N LEU A 285 -2.96 -0.31 20.01
CA LEU A 285 -1.57 -0.74 20.06
C LEU A 285 -1.25 -1.28 21.45
N TYR A 286 -1.13 -2.60 21.59
CA TYR A 286 -0.74 -3.23 22.85
C TYR A 286 0.78 -3.45 22.91
N GLY A 287 1.48 -2.52 23.57
CA GLY A 287 2.94 -2.47 23.67
C GLY A 287 3.64 -3.79 24.02
N PRO A 288 3.21 -4.53 25.08
CA PRO A 288 3.90 -5.76 25.50
C PRO A 288 3.90 -6.89 24.46
N LEU A 289 2.92 -6.95 23.54
CA LEU A 289 2.88 -7.98 22.49
C LEU A 289 3.73 -7.64 21.25
N ILE A 290 4.33 -6.44 21.16
CA ILE A 290 5.09 -6.04 19.98
C ILE A 290 6.30 -6.96 19.76
N LEU A 291 7.14 -7.20 20.79
CA LEU A 291 8.33 -8.06 20.65
C LEU A 291 7.97 -9.54 20.36
N PRO A 292 7.00 -10.16 21.07
CA PRO A 292 6.48 -11.49 20.71
C PRO A 292 5.96 -11.57 19.28
N LEU A 293 5.16 -10.60 18.82
CA LEU A 293 4.63 -10.60 17.45
C LEU A 293 5.73 -10.42 16.40
N LEU A 294 6.77 -9.62 16.67
CA LEU A 294 7.93 -9.52 15.79
C LEU A 294 8.67 -10.86 15.68
N ALA A 295 8.82 -11.61 16.77
CA ALA A 295 9.38 -12.96 16.75
C ALA A 295 8.49 -13.93 15.96
N VAL A 296 7.17 -13.89 16.14
CA VAL A 296 6.21 -14.68 15.34
C VAL A 296 6.34 -14.39 13.85
N TYR A 297 6.44 -13.12 13.43
CA TYR A 297 6.61 -12.78 12.02
C TYR A 297 7.98 -13.20 11.43
N ILE A 298 9.04 -13.28 12.24
CA ILE A 298 10.32 -13.89 11.82
C ILE A 298 10.15 -15.40 11.62
N ILE A 299 9.34 -16.06 12.46
CA ILE A 299 9.04 -17.48 12.35
C ILE A 299 8.15 -17.77 11.13
N CYS A 300 7.12 -16.96 10.86
CA CYS A 300 6.31 -17.05 9.63
C CYS A 300 7.21 -16.96 8.39
N ALA A 301 8.13 -16.00 8.33
CA ALA A 301 9.08 -15.88 7.22
C ALA A 301 9.94 -17.14 7.07
N THR A 302 10.38 -17.71 8.20
CA THR A 302 11.20 -18.93 8.28
C THR A 302 10.43 -20.18 7.79
N GLU A 303 9.16 -20.31 8.19
CA GLU A 303 8.24 -21.38 7.79
C GLU A 303 7.89 -21.26 6.29
N ALA A 304 7.51 -20.07 5.83
CA ALA A 304 7.22 -19.79 4.43
C ALA A 304 8.40 -20.10 3.50
N ILE A 305 9.63 -19.77 3.88
CA ILE A 305 10.84 -20.16 3.13
C ILE A 305 10.93 -21.68 2.98
N GLY A 306 10.76 -22.41 4.08
CA GLY A 306 10.79 -23.88 4.10
C GLY A 306 9.70 -24.50 3.22
N ASP A 307 8.48 -24.00 3.35
CA ASP A 307 7.32 -24.51 2.61
C ASP A 307 7.36 -24.20 1.13
N ILE A 308 7.76 -22.99 0.73
CA ILE A 308 7.97 -22.64 -0.69
C ILE A 308 9.06 -23.52 -1.30
N THR A 309 10.10 -23.85 -0.52
CA THR A 309 11.19 -24.74 -0.94
C THR A 309 10.67 -26.17 -1.14
N ALA A 310 9.93 -26.70 -0.19
CA ALA A 310 9.27 -28.00 -0.30
C ALA A 310 8.25 -28.04 -1.47
N THR A 311 7.49 -26.96 -1.68
CA THR A 311 6.59 -26.83 -2.83
C THR A 311 7.35 -26.87 -4.15
N CYS A 312 8.55 -26.26 -4.24
CA CYS A 312 9.38 -26.34 -5.46
C CYS A 312 9.85 -27.77 -5.74
N ASP A 313 10.40 -28.47 -4.74
CA ASP A 313 10.81 -29.90 -4.83
C ASP A 313 9.65 -30.79 -5.29
N VAL A 314 8.53 -30.75 -4.57
CA VAL A 314 7.36 -31.58 -4.85
C VAL A 314 6.69 -31.22 -6.20
N SER A 315 6.76 -29.95 -6.60
CA SER A 315 6.30 -29.49 -7.93
C SER A 315 7.31 -29.74 -9.05
N ARG A 316 8.44 -30.41 -8.78
CA ARG A 316 9.52 -30.71 -9.74
C ARG A 316 10.07 -29.45 -10.44
N LEU A 317 10.20 -28.38 -9.66
CA LEU A 317 10.79 -27.11 -10.10
C LEU A 317 12.20 -26.96 -9.54
N GLU A 318 12.96 -26.03 -10.11
CA GLU A 318 14.29 -25.66 -9.60
C GLU A 318 14.22 -25.29 -8.11
N VAL A 319 15.08 -25.90 -7.30
CA VAL A 319 15.28 -25.65 -5.85
C VAL A 319 16.52 -24.76 -5.62
N GLU A 320 17.21 -24.36 -6.68
CA GLU A 320 18.36 -23.45 -6.64
C GLU A 320 18.29 -22.41 -7.77
N GLY A 321 19.07 -21.33 -7.65
CA GLY A 321 19.21 -20.29 -8.67
C GLY A 321 18.17 -19.17 -8.62
N ARG A 322 18.31 -18.19 -9.54
CA ARG A 322 17.58 -16.90 -9.49
C ARG A 322 16.06 -17.03 -9.53
N LEU A 323 15.54 -18.02 -10.24
CA LEU A 323 14.10 -18.27 -10.37
C LEU A 323 13.49 -18.88 -9.10
N PHE A 324 14.28 -19.62 -8.33
CA PHE A 324 13.94 -20.13 -7.00
C PHE A 324 14.03 -19.01 -5.95
N GLU A 325 15.15 -18.27 -5.91
CA GLU A 325 15.36 -17.10 -5.05
C GLU A 325 14.19 -16.08 -5.20
N SER A 326 13.74 -15.81 -6.42
CA SER A 326 12.61 -14.92 -6.71
C SER A 326 11.24 -15.46 -6.24
N ARG A 327 11.04 -16.79 -6.21
CA ARG A 327 9.80 -17.41 -5.69
C ARG A 327 9.74 -17.27 -4.18
N ILE A 328 10.85 -17.54 -3.49
CA ILE A 328 10.98 -17.34 -2.06
C ILE A 328 10.74 -15.87 -1.71
N GLN A 329 11.43 -14.94 -2.38
CA GLN A 329 11.30 -13.51 -2.09
C GLN A 329 9.87 -13.00 -2.30
N GLY A 330 9.23 -13.38 -3.42
CA GLY A 330 7.84 -13.01 -3.68
C GLY A 330 6.83 -13.69 -2.77
N GLY A 331 7.15 -14.89 -2.27
CA GLY A 331 6.32 -15.63 -1.33
C GLY A 331 6.36 -15.04 0.07
N VAL A 332 7.54 -14.77 0.63
CA VAL A 332 7.70 -14.09 1.95
C VAL A 332 7.12 -12.66 1.93
N LEU A 333 7.29 -11.93 0.82
CA LEU A 333 6.63 -10.63 0.64
C LEU A 333 5.10 -10.76 0.65
N ALA A 334 4.56 -11.79 0.01
CA ALA A 334 3.12 -12.06 0.03
C ALA A 334 2.64 -12.51 1.42
N ASP A 335 3.44 -13.31 2.14
CA ASP A 335 3.17 -13.78 3.50
C ASP A 335 3.01 -12.59 4.47
N GLY A 336 4.00 -11.69 4.52
CA GLY A 336 3.92 -10.48 5.36
C GLY A 336 2.80 -9.51 4.96
N ILE A 337 2.54 -9.32 3.66
CA ILE A 337 1.40 -8.49 3.20
C ILE A 337 0.06 -9.16 3.54
N ASN A 338 -0.03 -10.49 3.42
CA ASN A 338 -1.19 -11.25 3.84
C ASN A 338 -1.38 -11.16 5.36
N GLY A 339 -0.31 -11.17 6.15
CA GLY A 339 -0.34 -10.89 7.60
C GLY A 339 -0.90 -9.51 7.95
N VAL A 340 -0.54 -8.47 7.19
CA VAL A 340 -1.16 -7.12 7.31
C VAL A 340 -2.66 -7.18 7.01
N LEU A 341 -3.03 -7.78 5.88
CA LEU A 341 -4.42 -7.81 5.43
C LEU A 341 -5.29 -8.67 6.35
N ALA A 342 -4.80 -9.81 6.83
CA ALA A 342 -5.46 -10.66 7.81
C ALA A 342 -5.80 -9.88 9.09
N ALA A 343 -4.84 -9.15 9.66
CA ALA A 343 -5.04 -8.33 10.85
C ALA A 343 -6.11 -7.24 10.65
N LEU A 344 -6.10 -6.56 9.50
CA LEU A 344 -7.15 -5.59 9.13
C LEU A 344 -8.52 -6.25 8.89
N MET A 345 -8.51 -7.51 8.46
CA MET A 345 -9.68 -8.38 8.28
C MET A 345 -10.02 -9.19 9.54
N THR A 346 -9.54 -8.76 10.73
CA THR A 346 -9.79 -9.34 12.07
C THR A 346 -9.19 -10.71 12.38
N ILE A 347 -8.39 -11.27 11.47
CA ILE A 347 -7.73 -12.57 11.64
C ILE A 347 -6.28 -12.36 12.14
N THR A 348 -5.78 -13.33 12.91
CA THR A 348 -4.38 -13.37 13.36
C THR A 348 -3.39 -13.44 12.19
N PRO A 349 -2.07 -13.26 12.43
CA PRO A 349 -1.08 -13.55 11.41
C PRO A 349 -1.31 -14.95 10.79
N MET A 350 -1.18 -15.05 9.47
CA MET A 350 -1.28 -16.30 8.73
C MET A 350 -0.08 -16.42 7.82
N THR A 351 0.45 -17.64 7.70
CA THR A 351 1.60 -17.97 6.87
C THR A 351 1.26 -19.06 5.85
N THR A 352 2.26 -19.49 5.09
CA THR A 352 2.16 -20.53 4.08
C THR A 352 1.84 -21.89 4.72
N PHE A 353 1.01 -22.73 4.06
CA PHE A 353 0.51 -23.99 4.62
C PHE A 353 1.23 -25.23 4.05
N ALA A 354 2.09 -25.85 4.86
CA ALA A 354 2.88 -27.04 4.53
C ALA A 354 2.08 -28.25 3.99
N GLN A 355 0.83 -28.41 4.42
CA GLN A 355 0.01 -29.60 4.12
C GLN A 355 -0.29 -29.73 2.61
N ASN A 356 -0.28 -28.62 1.87
CA ASN A 356 -0.47 -28.64 0.42
C ASN A 356 0.61 -29.48 -0.30
N ASN A 357 1.83 -29.55 0.25
CA ASN A 357 2.95 -30.30 -0.32
C ASN A 357 2.63 -31.80 -0.33
N GLY A 358 2.04 -32.34 0.75
CA GLY A 358 1.57 -33.73 0.79
C GLY A 358 0.51 -34.02 -0.27
N VAL A 359 -0.43 -33.10 -0.49
CA VAL A 359 -1.48 -33.25 -1.52
C VAL A 359 -0.87 -33.20 -2.92
N ILE A 360 0.05 -32.28 -3.21
CA ILE A 360 0.71 -32.17 -4.53
C ILE A 360 1.54 -33.43 -4.80
N ALA A 361 2.25 -33.97 -3.81
CA ALA A 361 3.04 -35.20 -3.94
C ALA A 361 2.18 -36.42 -4.30
N LEU A 362 1.02 -36.57 -3.65
CA LEU A 362 0.10 -37.69 -3.82
C LEU A 362 -0.75 -37.58 -5.10
N THR A 363 -1.30 -36.39 -5.39
CA THR A 363 -2.12 -36.13 -6.58
C THR A 363 -1.31 -35.94 -7.85
N ARG A 364 -0.02 -35.62 -7.71
CA ARG A 364 0.88 -35.19 -8.79
C ARG A 364 0.36 -33.96 -9.54
N CYS A 365 -0.36 -33.07 -8.86
CA CYS A 365 -0.91 -31.85 -9.45
C CYS A 365 -0.39 -30.61 -8.71
N ALA A 366 0.49 -29.85 -9.37
CA ALA A 366 0.96 -28.53 -8.92
C ALA A 366 0.22 -27.37 -9.63
N ASN A 367 -0.92 -27.65 -10.29
CA ASN A 367 -1.56 -26.72 -11.20
C ASN A 367 -2.30 -25.60 -10.44
N ARG A 368 -1.95 -24.33 -10.72
CA ARG A 368 -2.61 -23.15 -10.14
C ARG A 368 -4.13 -23.11 -10.33
N SER A 369 -4.69 -23.80 -11.33
CA SER A 369 -6.15 -23.91 -11.52
C SER A 369 -6.82 -24.59 -10.32
N ALA A 370 -6.20 -25.63 -9.76
CA ALA A 370 -6.71 -26.31 -8.57
C ALA A 370 -6.62 -25.40 -7.34
N GLY A 371 -5.53 -24.64 -7.20
CA GLY A 371 -5.39 -23.60 -6.18
C GLY A 371 -6.49 -22.54 -6.23
N TYR A 372 -6.84 -22.00 -7.40
CA TYR A 372 -7.97 -21.05 -7.52
C TYR A 372 -9.32 -21.69 -7.18
N CYS A 373 -9.56 -22.94 -7.60
CA CYS A 373 -10.78 -23.67 -7.22
C CYS A 373 -10.84 -23.91 -5.70
N CYS A 374 -9.71 -24.17 -5.04
CA CYS A 374 -9.62 -24.25 -3.59
C CYS A 374 -10.02 -22.93 -2.90
N CYS A 375 -9.44 -21.80 -3.33
CA CYS A 375 -9.78 -20.48 -2.80
C CYS A 375 -11.29 -20.16 -2.93
N PHE A 376 -11.88 -20.52 -4.08
CA PHE A 376 -13.31 -20.38 -4.34
C PHE A 376 -14.17 -21.18 -3.34
N PHE A 377 -13.79 -22.43 -3.05
CA PHE A 377 -14.50 -23.23 -2.05
C PHE A 377 -14.34 -22.70 -0.63
N LEU A 378 -13.14 -22.26 -0.22
CA LEU A 378 -12.92 -21.67 1.11
C LEU A 378 -13.77 -20.41 1.31
N ILE A 379 -13.85 -19.53 0.31
CA ILE A 379 -14.70 -18.33 0.35
C ILE A 379 -16.18 -18.70 0.47
N ILE A 380 -16.65 -19.69 -0.29
CA ILE A 380 -18.05 -20.14 -0.21
C ILE A 380 -18.37 -20.78 1.15
N MET A 381 -17.49 -21.63 1.67
CA MET A 381 -17.61 -22.25 2.99
C MET A 381 -17.63 -21.21 4.11
N GLY A 382 -16.83 -20.14 3.97
CA GLY A 382 -16.81 -19.03 4.92
C GLY A 382 -18.05 -18.12 4.83
N ILE A 383 -18.54 -17.81 3.62
CA ILE A 383 -19.75 -17.00 3.42
C ILE A 383 -20.96 -17.69 4.03
N PHE A 384 -21.16 -18.99 3.82
CA PHE A 384 -22.27 -19.74 4.40
C PHE A 384 -22.03 -20.04 5.88
N ALA A 385 -22.28 -19.05 6.75
CA ALA A 385 -21.95 -19.09 8.17
C ALA A 385 -22.55 -20.27 8.96
N LYS A 386 -23.64 -20.90 8.49
CA LYS A 386 -24.14 -22.18 9.02
C LYS A 386 -23.08 -23.30 8.99
N PHE A 387 -22.17 -23.30 7.99
CA PHE A 387 -21.04 -24.22 7.92
C PHE A 387 -20.00 -23.91 9.00
N ALA A 388 -19.66 -22.64 9.23
CA ALA A 388 -18.80 -22.27 10.36
C ALA A 388 -19.44 -22.65 11.71
N ALA A 389 -20.76 -22.50 11.85
CA ALA A 389 -21.50 -22.94 13.03
C ALA A 389 -21.47 -24.46 13.25
N SER A 390 -21.58 -25.27 12.20
CA SER A 390 -21.45 -26.72 12.33
C SER A 390 -20.03 -27.17 12.68
N LEU A 391 -19.00 -26.39 12.34
CA LEU A 391 -17.60 -26.64 12.73
C LEU A 391 -17.30 -26.23 14.18
N VAL A 392 -17.92 -25.15 14.68
CA VAL A 392 -17.84 -24.75 16.11
C VAL A 392 -18.62 -25.72 17.01
N ALA A 393 -19.70 -26.32 16.51
CA ALA A 393 -20.49 -27.32 17.23
C ALA A 393 -19.81 -28.71 17.34
N ILE A 394 -18.60 -28.90 16.80
CA ILE A 394 -17.88 -30.18 16.90
C ILE A 394 -17.35 -30.38 18.33
N PRO A 395 -17.60 -31.54 18.97
CA PRO A 395 -17.09 -31.80 20.32
C PRO A 395 -15.56 -31.73 20.41
N SER A 396 -15.06 -31.16 21.50
CA SER A 396 -13.62 -30.97 21.75
C SER A 396 -12.80 -32.25 21.59
N SER A 397 -13.33 -33.42 21.96
CA SER A 397 -12.64 -34.71 21.79
C SER A 397 -12.45 -35.13 20.33
N VAL A 398 -13.41 -34.83 19.48
CA VAL A 398 -13.34 -35.11 18.03
C VAL A 398 -12.35 -34.15 17.36
N LEU A 399 -12.39 -32.87 17.73
CA LEU A 399 -11.37 -31.90 17.33
C LEU A 399 -9.99 -32.32 17.83
N GLY A 400 -9.86 -32.78 19.08
CA GLY A 400 -8.61 -33.17 19.72
C GLY A 400 -7.92 -34.36 19.04
N GLY A 401 -8.66 -35.42 18.69
CA GLY A 401 -8.10 -36.54 17.93
C GLY A 401 -7.58 -36.12 16.55
N MET A 402 -8.24 -35.15 15.91
CA MET A 402 -7.84 -34.60 14.61
C MET A 402 -6.63 -33.65 14.72
N THR A 403 -6.65 -32.71 15.68
CA THR A 403 -5.58 -31.73 15.87
C THR A 403 -4.31 -32.36 16.42
N SER A 404 -4.41 -33.36 17.29
CA SER A 404 -3.25 -34.15 17.74
C SER A 404 -2.50 -34.79 16.57
N PHE A 405 -3.22 -35.36 15.59
CA PHE A 405 -2.61 -35.88 14.36
C PHE A 405 -1.99 -34.75 13.52
N LEU A 406 -2.70 -33.63 13.35
CA LEU A 406 -2.24 -32.49 12.56
C LEU A 406 -0.95 -31.86 13.12
N PHE A 407 -0.89 -31.61 14.43
CA PHE A 407 0.29 -31.04 15.09
C PHE A 407 1.47 -32.02 15.13
N THR A 408 1.20 -33.32 15.27
CA THR A 408 2.23 -34.37 15.10
C THR A 408 2.79 -34.36 13.67
N ALA A 409 1.96 -34.18 12.66
CA ALA A 409 2.41 -34.06 11.27
C ALA A 409 3.28 -32.81 11.04
N VAL A 410 2.98 -31.67 11.69
CA VAL A 410 3.85 -30.47 11.67
C VAL A 410 5.21 -30.77 12.29
N ALA A 411 5.26 -31.45 13.45
CA ALA A 411 6.52 -31.85 14.08
C ALA A 411 7.36 -32.76 13.17
N VAL A 412 6.71 -33.71 12.46
CA VAL A 412 7.36 -34.58 11.47
C VAL A 412 7.87 -33.81 10.25
N SER A 413 7.15 -32.79 9.78
CA SER A 413 7.64 -31.89 8.73
C SER A 413 8.89 -31.12 9.16
N GLY A 414 8.96 -30.66 10.41
CA GLY A 414 10.18 -30.08 10.99
C GLY A 414 11.38 -31.03 10.92
N MET A 415 11.20 -32.30 11.31
CA MET A 415 12.23 -33.34 11.15
C MET A 415 12.62 -33.59 9.67
N ALA A 416 11.66 -33.55 8.74
CA ALA A 416 11.91 -33.69 7.31
C ALA A 416 12.78 -32.54 6.75
N ILE A 417 12.60 -31.32 7.25
CA ILE A 417 13.43 -30.15 6.88
C ILE A 417 14.87 -30.35 7.37
N ILE A 418 15.07 -30.80 8.61
CA ILE A 418 16.42 -31.10 9.15
C ILE A 418 17.11 -32.17 8.30
N THR A 419 16.44 -33.31 8.10
CA THR A 419 17.02 -34.50 7.44
C THR A 419 17.30 -34.33 5.95
N LYS A 420 16.52 -33.52 5.23
CA LYS A 420 16.78 -33.21 3.82
C LYS A 420 17.74 -32.04 3.62
N GLY A 421 17.73 -31.06 4.52
CA GLY A 421 18.41 -29.78 4.35
C GLY A 421 19.77 -29.65 5.04
N VAL A 422 20.18 -30.64 5.85
CA VAL A 422 21.42 -30.55 6.65
C VAL A 422 22.18 -31.90 6.68
N PRO A 423 23.49 -31.94 6.38
CA PRO A 423 24.32 -33.12 6.65
C PRO A 423 24.53 -33.30 8.16
N PHE A 424 24.35 -34.52 8.66
CA PHE A 424 24.44 -34.88 10.09
C PHE A 424 25.91 -35.05 10.59
N ASN A 425 26.78 -34.08 10.29
CA ASN A 425 28.15 -34.02 10.82
C ASN A 425 28.15 -33.73 12.34
N ARG A 426 29.34 -33.65 12.97
CA ARG A 426 29.45 -33.43 14.42
C ARG A 426 28.93 -32.03 14.81
N ARG A 427 29.35 -30.98 14.09
CA ARG A 427 28.88 -29.60 14.24
C ARG A 427 27.35 -29.49 14.28
N ASN A 428 26.67 -29.97 13.24
CA ASN A 428 25.22 -29.77 13.09
C ASN A 428 24.42 -30.57 14.13
N ARG A 429 24.88 -31.76 14.51
CA ARG A 429 24.31 -32.50 15.66
C ARG A 429 24.45 -31.73 16.97
N PHE A 430 25.58 -31.07 17.21
CA PHE A 430 25.77 -30.24 18.40
C PHE A 430 24.83 -29.02 18.41
N ILE A 431 24.70 -28.31 17.28
CA ILE A 431 23.77 -27.17 17.14
C ILE A 431 22.33 -27.60 17.47
N LEU A 432 21.85 -28.69 16.85
CA LEU A 432 20.52 -29.25 17.13
C LEU A 432 20.35 -29.61 18.61
N THR A 433 21.34 -30.30 19.19
CA THR A 433 21.29 -30.74 20.60
C THR A 433 21.16 -29.55 21.54
N ALA A 434 21.98 -28.51 21.37
CA ALA A 434 21.97 -27.33 22.24
C ALA A 434 20.69 -26.50 22.08
N GLY A 435 20.26 -26.24 20.83
CA GLY A 435 19.02 -25.49 20.56
C GLY A 435 17.79 -26.19 21.10
N LEU A 436 17.65 -27.49 20.83
CA LEU A 436 16.51 -28.27 21.30
C LEU A 436 16.51 -28.48 22.81
N THR A 437 17.67 -28.60 23.47
CA THR A 437 17.73 -28.73 24.94
C THR A 437 17.08 -27.53 25.64
N LEU A 438 17.42 -26.31 25.20
CA LEU A 438 16.85 -25.09 25.76
C LEU A 438 15.40 -24.88 25.34
N GLY A 439 15.05 -25.22 24.10
CA GLY A 439 13.68 -25.16 23.59
C GLY A 439 12.72 -26.09 24.33
N TYR A 440 13.02 -27.39 24.38
CA TYR A 440 12.23 -28.35 25.16
C TYR A 440 12.22 -28.00 26.65
N GLY A 441 13.32 -27.50 27.21
CA GLY A 441 13.37 -27.03 28.59
C GLY A 441 12.32 -25.96 28.89
N ALA A 442 12.24 -24.91 28.06
CA ALA A 442 11.25 -23.85 28.19
C ALA A 442 9.81 -24.36 27.95
N THR A 443 9.59 -25.27 27.00
CA THR A 443 8.25 -25.86 26.75
C THR A 443 7.79 -26.78 27.88
N LEU A 444 8.69 -27.54 28.52
CA LEU A 444 8.36 -28.50 29.58
C LEU A 444 8.25 -27.86 30.98
N VAL A 445 8.85 -26.69 31.19
CA VAL A 445 8.82 -25.95 32.46
C VAL A 445 8.28 -24.54 32.24
N PRO A 446 6.94 -24.37 32.10
CA PRO A 446 6.33 -23.05 32.07
C PRO A 446 6.66 -22.25 33.35
N THR A 447 6.67 -20.92 33.27
CA THR A 447 7.00 -19.98 34.37
C THR A 447 8.41 -20.06 34.97
N TYR A 448 9.34 -20.83 34.39
CA TYR A 448 10.72 -20.93 34.90
C TYR A 448 11.47 -19.58 34.92
N PHE A 449 11.03 -18.61 34.10
CA PHE A 449 11.69 -17.33 33.90
C PHE A 449 11.03 -16.16 34.64
N ASP A 450 9.84 -16.33 35.22
CA ASP A 450 9.04 -15.29 35.88
C ASP A 450 9.81 -14.54 36.98
N ASN A 451 10.61 -15.29 37.74
CA ASN A 451 11.37 -14.76 38.87
C ASN A 451 12.71 -14.11 38.47
N VAL A 452 13.10 -14.17 37.20
CA VAL A 452 14.37 -13.59 36.71
C VAL A 452 14.27 -12.07 36.56
N PHE A 453 13.11 -11.56 36.14
CA PHE A 453 12.87 -10.13 35.93
C PHE A 453 11.63 -9.62 36.69
N THR A 454 11.73 -9.55 38.02
CA THR A 454 10.66 -8.98 38.85
C THR A 454 10.77 -7.45 38.94
N TYR A 455 9.76 -6.72 38.46
CA TYR A 455 9.67 -5.26 38.58
C TYR A 455 8.36 -4.83 39.27
N ALA A 456 8.50 -4.18 40.43
CA ALA A 456 7.39 -3.78 41.31
C ALA A 456 7.06 -2.27 41.27
N GLY A 457 7.58 -1.51 40.29
CA GLY A 457 7.32 -0.07 40.17
C GLY A 457 6.19 0.27 39.20
N ASP A 458 5.72 1.52 39.25
CA ASP A 458 4.55 1.99 38.49
C ASP A 458 4.80 2.21 36.99
N ASN A 459 6.03 2.03 36.51
CA ASN A 459 6.38 2.22 35.10
C ASN A 459 5.81 1.08 34.22
N ARG A 460 4.58 1.30 33.73
CA ARG A 460 3.87 0.39 32.81
C ARG A 460 4.66 0.06 31.54
N GLY A 461 5.51 0.96 31.05
CA GLY A 461 6.34 0.74 29.87
C GLY A 461 7.49 -0.22 30.15
N LEU A 462 8.19 -0.05 31.27
CA LEU A 462 9.25 -0.98 31.69
C LEU A 462 8.68 -2.35 32.06
N ARG A 463 7.56 -2.39 32.79
CA ARG A 463 6.85 -3.63 33.10
C ARG A 463 6.49 -4.38 31.81
N GLY A 464 5.83 -3.71 30.87
CA GLY A 464 5.47 -4.30 29.58
C GLY A 464 6.65 -4.77 28.72
N PHE A 465 7.83 -4.18 28.89
CA PHE A 465 9.06 -4.65 28.23
C PHE A 465 9.64 -5.90 28.89
N LEU A 466 9.61 -5.98 30.22
CA LEU A 466 10.05 -7.17 30.96
C LEU A 466 9.08 -8.34 30.76
N ASP A 467 7.77 -8.10 30.82
CA ASP A 467 6.72 -9.07 30.48
C ASP A 467 6.94 -9.66 29.06
N ALA A 468 7.37 -8.82 28.11
CA ALA A 468 7.68 -9.23 26.74
C ALA A 468 8.96 -10.09 26.63
N ILE A 469 9.97 -9.85 27.48
CA ILE A 469 11.16 -10.70 27.56
C ILE A 469 10.82 -12.05 28.18
N VAL A 470 10.05 -12.07 29.28
CA VAL A 470 9.57 -13.31 29.91
C VAL A 470 8.83 -14.16 28.89
N LEU A 471 7.87 -13.58 28.16
CA LEU A 471 7.09 -14.29 27.14
C LEU A 471 7.97 -14.87 26.00
N ILE A 472 9.02 -14.18 25.57
CA ILE A 472 9.99 -14.74 24.60
C ILE A 472 10.78 -15.91 25.22
N MET A 473 11.16 -15.80 26.50
CA MET A 473 11.94 -16.82 27.20
C MET A 473 11.10 -18.04 27.61
N GLU A 474 9.79 -17.93 27.73
CA GLU A 474 8.87 -19.07 27.85
C GLU A 474 8.57 -19.73 26.50
N THR A 475 8.70 -18.98 25.39
CA THR A 475 8.42 -19.48 24.05
C THR A 475 9.57 -20.36 23.54
N GLY A 476 9.50 -21.67 23.85
CA GLY A 476 10.59 -22.62 23.55
C GLY A 476 11.06 -22.67 22.09
N PHE A 477 10.17 -22.50 21.11
CA PHE A 477 10.56 -22.44 19.70
C PHE A 477 11.33 -21.14 19.34
N ALA A 478 11.05 -20.02 20.01
CA ALA A 478 11.79 -18.78 19.82
C ALA A 478 13.23 -18.89 20.37
N ILE A 479 13.40 -19.52 21.55
CA ILE A 479 14.73 -19.86 22.07
C ILE A 479 15.46 -20.81 21.14
N THR A 480 14.78 -21.85 20.63
CA THR A 480 15.38 -22.82 19.69
C THR A 480 15.93 -22.11 18.46
N ALA A 481 15.13 -21.25 17.83
CA ALA A 481 15.54 -20.46 16.68
C ALA A 481 16.76 -19.58 17.00
N PHE A 482 16.73 -18.85 18.12
CA PHE A 482 17.81 -17.97 18.55
C PHE A 482 19.12 -18.73 18.79
N VAL A 483 19.07 -19.84 19.54
CA VAL A 483 20.24 -20.65 19.89
C VAL A 483 20.81 -21.36 18.66
N CYS A 484 19.97 -21.96 17.81
CA CYS A 484 20.44 -22.58 16.58
C CYS A 484 21.08 -21.55 15.63
N MET A 485 20.49 -20.36 15.50
CA MET A 485 21.04 -19.27 14.67
C MET A 485 22.37 -18.76 15.22
N PHE A 486 22.46 -18.53 16.54
CA PHE A 486 23.69 -18.09 17.21
C PHE A 486 24.82 -19.12 17.06
N LEU A 487 24.55 -20.40 17.37
CA LEU A 487 25.56 -21.46 17.26
C LEU A 487 25.95 -21.73 15.80
N ASN A 488 25.03 -21.61 14.85
CA ASN A 488 25.36 -21.72 13.44
C ASN A 488 26.22 -20.55 12.92
N PHE A 489 26.21 -19.39 13.59
CA PHE A 489 27.09 -18.27 13.28
C PHE A 489 28.46 -18.37 13.99
N VAL A 490 28.49 -18.89 15.22
CA VAL A 490 29.70 -18.94 16.06
C VAL A 490 30.57 -20.17 15.78
N LEU A 491 29.99 -21.30 15.36
CA LEU A 491 30.73 -22.53 15.08
C LEU A 491 31.20 -22.55 13.62
N ASP A 492 32.50 -22.62 13.41
CA ASP A 492 33.11 -22.75 12.10
C ASP A 492 32.56 -23.95 11.30
N GLU A 493 32.61 -23.85 9.98
CA GLU A 493 32.11 -24.89 9.07
C GLU A 493 33.11 -26.06 9.03
N GLU A 494 32.69 -27.21 9.56
CA GLU A 494 33.50 -28.43 9.65
C GLU A 494 33.58 -29.07 8.24
N ILE A 495 34.67 -28.80 7.52
CA ILE A 495 34.98 -29.44 6.23
C ILE A 495 35.30 -30.90 6.52
N GLU A 496 34.35 -31.81 6.26
CA GLU A 496 34.64 -33.23 6.23
C GLU A 496 35.43 -33.54 4.94
N ASP A 497 36.65 -34.07 5.08
CA ASP A 497 37.48 -34.56 3.98
C ASP A 497 36.82 -35.78 3.33
N THR A 498 35.85 -35.55 2.44
CA THR A 498 35.27 -36.61 1.62
C THR A 498 36.32 -37.12 0.63
N GLU A 499 36.74 -38.37 0.80
CA GLU A 499 37.70 -39.01 -0.11
C GLU A 499 37.15 -39.05 -1.56
N GLY A 500 37.83 -38.31 -2.44
CA GLY A 500 38.08 -38.65 -3.84
C GLY A 500 36.89 -38.98 -4.75
N HIS A 501 36.46 -37.98 -5.54
CA HIS A 501 36.38 -38.16 -6.99
C HIS A 501 36.47 -36.81 -7.72
N ASP A 502 37.70 -36.33 -7.92
CA ASP A 502 37.98 -35.17 -8.77
C ASP A 502 37.63 -35.45 -10.24
N VAL A 503 36.90 -34.53 -10.86
CA VAL A 503 36.94 -34.32 -12.32
C VAL A 503 37.61 -32.97 -12.56
N ILE A 504 38.89 -33.05 -12.93
CA ILE A 504 39.81 -31.90 -13.02
C ILE A 504 39.35 -30.90 -14.10
N PRO A 505 39.25 -29.59 -13.79
CA PRO A 505 39.02 -28.56 -14.80
C PRO A 505 40.35 -28.14 -15.45
N THR A 506 40.79 -28.85 -16.50
CA THR A 506 41.98 -28.45 -17.26
C THR A 506 41.69 -27.32 -18.25
N THR A 507 42.21 -26.12 -17.98
CA THR A 507 42.48 -25.10 -19.01
C THR A 507 43.93 -25.20 -19.46
N GLY A 508 44.15 -25.41 -20.77
CA GLY A 508 45.48 -25.49 -21.36
C GLY A 508 45.44 -25.24 -22.86
N ILE A 509 46.18 -24.24 -23.33
CA ILE A 509 46.27 -23.87 -24.75
C ILE A 509 47.42 -24.63 -25.39
N VAL A 510 47.18 -25.30 -26.53
CA VAL A 510 48.23 -25.70 -27.49
C VAL A 510 47.73 -25.50 -28.92
N THR A 511 48.56 -24.91 -29.76
CA THR A 511 48.34 -24.65 -31.20
C THR A 511 48.86 -25.79 -32.09
N PRO A 512 48.39 -25.92 -33.36
CA PRO A 512 48.61 -27.13 -34.17
C PRO A 512 49.84 -27.08 -35.09
N LYS A 513 50.47 -28.24 -35.32
CA LYS A 513 51.47 -28.63 -36.36
C LYS A 513 51.75 -30.14 -36.23
N ASP A 514 52.09 -30.97 -37.21
CA ASP A 514 52.32 -30.91 -38.68
C ASP A 514 51.64 -32.19 -39.29
N VAL A 515 51.04 -32.26 -40.49
CA VAL A 515 51.50 -32.02 -41.88
C VAL A 515 52.54 -33.04 -42.40
N ASN A 516 52.09 -34.15 -43.02
CA ASN A 516 52.29 -34.47 -44.47
C ASN A 516 51.92 -35.93 -44.84
N GLY A 517 51.45 -36.18 -46.06
CA GLY A 517 51.35 -37.57 -46.56
C GLY A 517 50.54 -37.96 -47.82
N GLY A 518 50.22 -37.09 -48.79
CA GLY A 518 49.71 -37.46 -50.13
C GLY A 518 48.33 -38.18 -50.22
N GLU A 519 47.71 -38.41 -51.39
CA GLU A 519 47.81 -37.77 -52.71
C GLU A 519 46.56 -38.19 -53.56
N SER A 520 46.13 -37.36 -54.53
CA SER A 520 44.99 -37.62 -55.47
C SER A 520 43.56 -37.59 -54.84
N ALA A 521 42.50 -36.97 -55.39
CA ALA A 521 42.27 -36.01 -56.50
C ALA A 521 40.76 -35.64 -56.43
N ARG A 522 40.22 -34.44 -56.71
CA ARG A 522 40.65 -33.06 -57.08
C ARG A 522 39.76 -32.10 -56.23
N GLY A 523 39.93 -30.79 -56.11
CA GLY A 523 40.36 -29.70 -57.01
C GLY A 523 39.12 -28.90 -57.43
N ALA A 524 39.03 -27.58 -57.34
CA ALA A 524 39.86 -26.50 -56.79
C ALA A 524 39.01 -25.20 -56.92
N ASP A 525 39.57 -24.04 -56.57
CA ASP A 525 38.99 -22.69 -56.66
C ASP A 525 37.84 -22.40 -55.66
N SER A 526 37.65 -21.19 -55.11
CA SER A 526 38.54 -20.07 -54.73
C SER A 526 37.66 -18.99 -54.07
N GLU A 527 38.23 -18.09 -53.26
CA GLU A 527 37.69 -16.73 -52.95
C GLU A 527 36.33 -16.65 -52.19
N ASP A 528 36.28 -16.09 -50.97
CA ASP A 528 36.20 -14.64 -50.62
C ASP A 528 34.77 -14.04 -50.73
N ILE A 529 34.65 -12.75 -50.40
CA ILE A 529 33.52 -11.84 -50.73
C ILE A 529 32.32 -11.84 -49.75
N GLN A 530 32.40 -10.94 -48.75
CA GLN A 530 31.28 -10.00 -48.47
C GLN A 530 30.98 -9.22 -49.76
N PRO A 531 29.75 -8.72 -50.09
CA PRO A 531 28.99 -7.80 -49.21
C PRO A 531 27.46 -7.63 -49.54
N VAL A 532 26.86 -6.50 -49.09
CA VAL A 532 25.78 -5.66 -49.72
C VAL A 532 24.56 -6.36 -50.41
N GLY A 533 23.29 -5.99 -50.18
CA GLY A 533 22.74 -4.86 -49.42
C GLY A 533 21.26 -4.55 -49.77
N HIS A 534 20.76 -3.44 -49.20
CA HIS A 534 19.58 -2.62 -49.53
C HIS A 534 18.33 -3.17 -50.27
N ASN A 535 17.17 -2.80 -49.70
CA ASN A 535 15.95 -2.29 -50.38
C ASN A 535 15.08 -3.32 -51.17
N THR A 536 13.75 -3.17 -51.37
CA THR A 536 12.75 -2.16 -50.99
C THR A 536 11.31 -2.71 -51.12
N THR A 537 10.35 -2.12 -50.40
CA THR A 537 8.90 -1.96 -50.75
C THR A 537 8.06 -3.12 -51.30
N GLY A 538 6.89 -3.37 -50.67
CA GLY A 538 5.85 -4.25 -51.23
C GLY A 538 4.50 -4.15 -50.49
N LYS A 539 3.65 -3.23 -50.95
CA LYS A 539 2.31 -2.87 -50.47
C LYS A 539 1.29 -4.03 -50.34
N ARG A 540 0.41 -3.87 -49.33
CA ARG A 540 -1.05 -4.16 -49.28
C ARG A 540 -1.56 -5.57 -49.61
N ASP A 541 -2.39 -6.11 -48.71
CA ASP A 541 -3.84 -6.06 -48.93
C ASP A 541 -4.65 -6.20 -47.63
N GLU A 542 -5.73 -5.43 -47.51
CA GLU A 542 -6.74 -5.52 -46.45
C GLU A 542 -7.92 -6.38 -46.90
N LYS A 543 -8.55 -7.14 -45.99
CA LYS A 543 -10.02 -7.32 -46.01
C LYS A 543 -10.63 -7.31 -44.61
N LEU A 544 -11.41 -6.26 -44.34
CA LEU A 544 -12.42 -6.15 -43.27
C LEU A 544 -13.48 -7.25 -43.39
N ILE A 545 -14.02 -7.73 -42.25
CA ILE A 545 -15.48 -7.82 -41.94
C ILE A 545 -15.70 -7.58 -40.42
N HIS A 546 -16.66 -6.72 -40.05
CA HIS A 546 -17.09 -6.40 -38.66
C HIS A 546 -18.01 -7.50 -38.05
N TRP A 547 -18.29 -7.60 -36.73
CA TRP A 547 -19.18 -6.78 -35.87
C TRP A 547 -18.91 -7.12 -34.37
N ARG A 548 -18.68 -6.16 -33.45
CA ARG A 548 -19.64 -5.46 -32.52
C ARG A 548 -20.37 -6.40 -31.52
N HIS A 549 -20.55 -6.13 -30.21
CA HIS A 549 -20.23 -4.99 -29.32
C HIS A 549 -20.16 -5.45 -27.83
N GLY A 550 -19.54 -4.69 -26.90
CA GLY A 550 -19.75 -4.86 -25.44
C GLY A 550 -18.66 -4.31 -24.48
N LEU A 551 -18.88 -3.09 -23.94
CA LEU A 551 -18.30 -2.49 -22.71
C LEU A 551 -16.78 -2.55 -22.42
N VAL A 552 -16.11 -1.38 -22.47
CA VAL A 552 -14.81 -1.10 -21.82
C VAL A 552 -14.76 0.35 -21.31
N PHE A 553 -14.63 0.55 -20.00
CA PHE A 553 -14.02 1.76 -19.41
C PHE A 553 -12.53 1.49 -19.15
N PHE A 554 -11.70 2.54 -19.03
CA PHE A 554 -10.22 2.50 -18.90
C PHE A 554 -9.39 2.26 -20.19
N GLY A 555 -9.73 2.91 -21.32
CA GLY A 555 -9.07 2.62 -22.61
C GLY A 555 -8.83 3.76 -23.61
N LEU A 556 -8.78 5.05 -23.21
CA LEU A 556 -8.47 6.17 -24.13
C LEU A 556 -7.81 7.35 -23.40
N GLN A 557 -6.46 7.48 -23.39
CA GLN A 557 -5.80 8.77 -23.05
C GLN A 557 -4.27 8.94 -23.27
N ASP A 558 -3.54 8.01 -23.91
CA ASP A 558 -2.06 8.06 -24.03
C ASP A 558 -1.52 8.43 -25.44
N ALA A 559 -2.29 9.13 -26.28
CA ALA A 559 -1.87 9.49 -27.64
C ALA A 559 -2.23 10.95 -28.01
N GLU A 560 -1.46 11.92 -27.51
CA GLU A 560 -1.61 13.34 -27.89
C GLU A 560 -0.29 14.16 -27.69
N LEU A 561 0.88 13.54 -27.80
CA LEU A 561 2.20 14.19 -27.63
C LEU A 561 3.27 13.74 -28.66
N ALA A 562 2.86 13.21 -29.82
CA ALA A 562 3.75 12.90 -30.93
C ALA A 562 3.20 13.51 -32.23
N GLY A 563 3.90 14.52 -32.76
CA GLY A 563 3.60 15.12 -34.06
C GLY A 563 2.93 16.49 -34.01
N ALA A 564 3.73 17.56 -33.93
CA ALA A 564 3.37 18.89 -34.41
C ALA A 564 4.66 19.62 -34.83
N ASN A 565 4.92 19.63 -36.13
CA ASN A 565 6.01 20.38 -36.74
C ASN A 565 5.47 21.81 -37.00
N PRO A 566 6.09 22.90 -36.52
CA PRO A 566 5.49 24.23 -36.58
C PRO A 566 5.77 24.93 -37.93
N ALA A 567 5.05 24.53 -38.97
CA ALA A 567 4.95 25.26 -40.24
C ALA A 567 3.56 25.04 -40.86
N ASN A 568 2.97 26.12 -41.38
CA ASN A 568 1.63 26.21 -41.98
C ASN A 568 0.46 26.06 -40.98
N GLU A 569 -0.08 27.18 -40.49
CA GLU A 569 -1.29 27.81 -41.07
C GLU A 569 -1.69 29.08 -40.30
N CYS A 570 -1.90 30.17 -41.03
CA CYS A 570 -2.52 31.42 -40.60
C CYS A 570 -3.72 31.69 -41.51
N GLU A 571 -4.61 32.61 -41.10
CA GLU A 571 -5.93 32.89 -41.71
C GLU A 571 -6.98 31.80 -41.42
N GLY A 572 -8.27 32.08 -41.20
CA GLY A 572 -8.99 33.35 -41.07
C GLY A 572 -10.50 33.09 -40.82
N ASP A 573 -11.20 34.07 -40.22
CA ASP A 573 -12.67 34.22 -40.13
C ASP A 573 -13.56 33.17 -39.41
N GLY A 574 -14.77 33.63 -39.02
CA GLY A 574 -15.97 32.80 -39.21
C GLY A 574 -16.81 32.40 -37.99
N ILE A 575 -17.60 33.34 -37.48
CA ILE A 575 -18.71 33.12 -36.51
C ILE A 575 -19.72 32.05 -37.02
N PHE A 576 -20.18 31.16 -36.11
CA PHE A 576 -21.32 30.21 -36.26
C PHE A 576 -21.34 29.27 -37.48
N GLY A 577 -20.95 28.00 -37.24
CA GLY A 577 -21.20 26.89 -38.16
C GLY A 577 -21.39 25.56 -37.41
N LEU A 578 -22.63 25.19 -37.10
CA LEU A 578 -22.96 23.83 -36.65
C LEU A 578 -22.94 22.89 -37.87
N ARG A 579 -21.87 22.13 -38.05
CA ARG A 579 -21.83 20.99 -38.98
C ARG A 579 -20.99 19.86 -38.38
N GLU A 580 -21.57 18.68 -38.31
CA GLU A 580 -21.02 17.53 -37.59
C GLU A 580 -19.97 16.77 -38.42
N ASP A 581 -18.68 16.91 -38.10
CA ASP A 581 -17.62 16.02 -38.59
C ASP A 581 -17.63 14.68 -37.84
N SER A 582 -18.70 13.91 -38.06
CA SER A 582 -18.96 12.62 -37.43
C SER A 582 -17.94 11.52 -37.79
N ASP A 583 -17.13 11.71 -38.83
CA ASP A 583 -16.13 10.74 -39.30
C ASP A 583 -14.83 10.73 -38.47
N SER A 584 -14.45 11.86 -37.85
CA SER A 584 -13.19 11.94 -37.07
C SER A 584 -13.20 11.12 -35.77
N PHE A 585 -14.38 10.77 -35.25
CA PHE A 585 -14.55 10.01 -34.02
C PHE A 585 -14.44 8.49 -34.22
N ASN A 586 -14.88 7.98 -35.40
CA ASN A 586 -14.88 6.55 -35.67
C ASN A 586 -13.47 5.97 -35.88
N ASP A 587 -12.54 6.73 -36.47
CA ASP A 587 -11.17 6.25 -36.68
C ASP A 587 -10.32 6.26 -35.39
N ARG A 588 -10.59 7.17 -34.43
CA ARG A 588 -9.95 7.11 -33.10
C ARG A 588 -10.38 5.90 -32.27
N MET A 589 -11.47 5.20 -32.64
CA MET A 589 -11.95 3.98 -31.96
C MET A 589 -11.51 2.66 -32.61
N LYS A 590 -10.92 2.69 -33.82
CA LYS A 590 -10.42 1.48 -34.50
C LYS A 590 -8.96 1.19 -34.14
N GLY A 591 -8.69 0.62 -32.95
CA GLY A 591 -7.29 0.25 -32.66
C GLY A 591 -6.88 -0.23 -31.28
N ILE A 592 -7.76 -0.76 -30.42
CA ILE A 592 -7.29 -1.39 -29.17
C ILE A 592 -6.63 -2.72 -29.51
N ASN A 593 -5.31 -2.70 -29.73
CA ASN A 593 -4.51 -3.90 -29.91
C ASN A 593 -4.59 -4.75 -28.64
N MET A 594 -5.31 -5.87 -28.72
CA MET A 594 -5.55 -6.77 -27.58
C MET A 594 -4.25 -7.38 -27.04
N GLN A 595 -3.18 -7.45 -27.85
CA GLN A 595 -1.85 -7.85 -27.40
C GLN A 595 -1.20 -6.75 -26.55
N GLU A 596 -1.35 -5.48 -26.94
CA GLU A 596 -0.88 -4.31 -26.19
C GLU A 596 -1.62 -4.18 -24.85
N ALA A 597 -2.96 -4.31 -24.85
CA ALA A 597 -3.75 -4.37 -23.62
C ALA A 597 -3.32 -5.54 -22.72
N ARG A 598 -3.15 -6.75 -23.29
CA ARG A 598 -2.63 -7.90 -22.53
C ARG A 598 -1.20 -7.67 -22.03
N ARG A 599 -0.33 -7.03 -22.81
CA ARG A 599 1.05 -6.67 -22.41
C ARG A 599 1.00 -5.72 -21.20
N ARG A 600 0.21 -4.65 -21.28
CA ARG A 600 -0.10 -3.74 -20.17
C ARG A 600 -0.56 -4.52 -18.93
N PHE A 601 -1.50 -5.46 -19.03
CA PHE A 601 -1.92 -6.27 -17.86
C PHE A 601 -1.02 -7.45 -17.45
N THR A 602 0.12 -7.74 -18.12
CA THR A 602 0.94 -8.94 -17.81
C THR A 602 2.45 -8.74 -17.75
N SER A 603 2.99 -7.58 -18.13
CA SER A 603 4.42 -7.29 -18.01
C SER A 603 4.63 -5.92 -17.39
N MET A 604 5.50 -5.85 -16.37
CA MET A 604 5.85 -4.61 -15.68
C MET A 604 6.46 -3.58 -16.65
N GLU A 605 7.17 -4.04 -17.69
CA GLU A 605 7.68 -3.22 -18.81
C GLU A 605 6.62 -2.41 -19.55
N ALA A 606 5.37 -2.88 -19.60
CA ALA A 606 4.28 -2.15 -20.27
C ALA A 606 3.53 -1.17 -19.36
N TRP A 607 3.85 -1.18 -18.06
CA TRP A 607 3.54 -0.07 -17.16
C TRP A 607 4.64 0.99 -17.19
N GLU A 608 5.79 0.72 -17.82
CA GLU A 608 6.85 1.71 -17.87
C GLU A 608 6.44 2.93 -18.69
N LEU A 609 6.78 4.10 -18.15
CA LEU A 609 6.70 5.32 -18.92
C LEU A 609 7.85 5.34 -19.94
N PRO A 610 7.59 5.76 -21.19
CA PRO A 610 8.63 5.92 -22.20
C PRO A 610 9.67 6.94 -21.71
N LYS A 611 10.96 6.61 -21.83
CA LYS A 611 12.03 7.57 -21.56
C LYS A 611 12.05 8.58 -22.71
N HIS A 612 11.73 9.83 -22.43
CA HIS A 612 11.77 10.88 -23.44
C HIS A 612 13.22 11.33 -23.71
N PRO A 613 13.58 11.72 -24.95
CA PRO A 613 14.92 12.24 -25.26
C PRO A 613 15.29 13.54 -24.53
N SER A 614 14.29 14.26 -24.01
CA SER A 614 14.45 15.50 -23.24
C SER A 614 14.86 15.30 -21.77
N ALA A 615 15.11 14.06 -21.35
CA ALA A 615 15.50 13.75 -19.98
C ALA A 615 16.91 14.29 -19.69
N ILE A 616 17.01 15.29 -18.79
CA ILE A 616 18.29 15.89 -18.37
C ILE A 616 19.15 14.91 -17.54
N ALA A 617 18.53 13.87 -16.99
CA ALA A 617 19.19 12.88 -16.15
C ALA A 617 20.16 11.96 -16.93
N PRO A 618 21.22 11.42 -16.28
CA PRO A 618 22.17 10.49 -16.90
C PRO A 618 21.49 9.27 -17.55
N GLU A 619 22.18 8.61 -18.49
CA GLU A 619 21.63 7.46 -19.22
C GLU A 619 21.10 6.35 -18.30
N GLY A 620 21.83 6.05 -17.22
CA GLY A 620 21.46 5.06 -16.20
C GLY A 620 20.33 5.47 -15.24
N VAL A 621 19.88 6.73 -15.26
CA VAL A 621 18.82 7.24 -14.39
C VAL A 621 17.50 7.33 -15.17
N ARG A 622 16.37 7.02 -14.51
CA ARG A 622 15.02 7.12 -15.09
C ARG A 622 14.31 8.36 -14.54
N THR A 623 13.95 9.28 -15.43
CA THR A 623 12.98 10.37 -15.18
C THR A 623 11.74 10.19 -16.06
N ASN A 624 10.79 11.11 -15.94
CA ASN A 624 9.62 11.22 -16.80
C ASN A 624 9.29 12.71 -17.06
N PRO A 625 8.48 13.03 -18.09
CA PRO A 625 8.17 14.42 -18.45
C PRO A 625 7.49 15.25 -17.36
N ASP A 626 6.84 14.59 -16.38
CA ASP A 626 6.20 15.28 -15.25
C ASP A 626 7.21 15.67 -14.15
N MET A 627 8.40 15.09 -14.17
CA MET A 627 9.53 15.31 -13.25
C MET A 627 10.62 16.21 -13.86
N ASP A 628 10.80 16.17 -15.19
CA ASP A 628 11.75 17.01 -15.92
C ASP A 628 11.35 18.51 -15.89
N PRO A 629 12.25 19.48 -16.17
CA PRO A 629 11.91 20.90 -16.13
C PRO A 629 10.92 21.31 -17.22
N VAL A 630 9.99 22.22 -16.90
CA VAL A 630 8.90 22.62 -17.81
C VAL A 630 9.43 23.40 -19.03
N PRO A 631 9.24 22.89 -20.27
CA PRO A 631 9.60 23.59 -21.50
C PRO A 631 8.81 24.89 -21.71
N VAL A 632 9.41 25.87 -22.41
CA VAL A 632 8.83 27.21 -22.61
C VAL A 632 7.38 27.20 -23.13
N PRO A 633 6.97 26.39 -24.13
CA PRO A 633 5.58 26.35 -24.59
C PRO A 633 4.57 25.89 -23.53
N MET A 634 5.00 25.09 -22.56
CA MET A 634 4.14 24.60 -21.47
C MET A 634 4.09 25.55 -20.25
N ARG A 635 4.90 26.62 -20.23
CA ARG A 635 4.84 27.71 -19.24
C ARG A 635 3.63 28.59 -19.54
N THR A 636 2.46 28.11 -19.16
CA THR A 636 1.17 28.71 -19.52
C THR A 636 0.64 29.69 -18.48
N TRP A 637 1.12 29.68 -17.23
CA TRP A 637 0.54 30.47 -16.15
C TRP A 637 0.97 31.94 -16.23
N SER A 638 0.00 32.83 -16.41
CA SER A 638 0.17 34.28 -16.31
C SER A 638 -0.06 34.77 -14.87
N LEU A 639 0.27 36.03 -14.58
CA LEU A 639 -0.09 36.66 -13.29
C LEU A 639 -1.59 36.52 -12.98
N TRP A 640 -2.45 36.74 -13.97
CA TRP A 640 -3.90 36.53 -13.85
C TRP A 640 -4.28 35.08 -13.54
N THR A 641 -3.51 34.09 -14.02
CA THR A 641 -3.74 32.67 -13.69
C THR A 641 -3.40 32.40 -12.22
N ILE A 642 -2.30 32.98 -11.72
CA ILE A 642 -1.87 32.85 -10.31
C ILE A 642 -2.85 33.54 -9.36
N LEU A 643 -3.35 34.74 -9.73
CA LEU A 643 -4.38 35.44 -8.96
C LEU A 643 -5.70 34.68 -8.96
N ALA A 644 -6.17 34.19 -10.12
CA ALA A 644 -7.40 33.39 -10.20
C ALA A 644 -7.28 32.08 -9.41
N TYR A 645 -6.13 31.39 -9.49
CA TYR A 645 -5.80 30.23 -8.67
C TYR A 645 -6.00 30.56 -7.18
N TRP A 646 -5.30 31.56 -6.65
CA TRP A 646 -5.40 31.93 -5.23
C TRP A 646 -6.79 32.41 -4.82
N SER A 647 -7.48 33.23 -5.62
CA SER A 647 -8.86 33.63 -5.34
C SER A 647 -9.77 32.41 -5.18
N THR A 648 -9.61 31.40 -6.03
CA THR A 648 -10.41 30.19 -5.92
C THR A 648 -9.95 29.27 -4.81
N ASP A 649 -8.65 29.12 -4.55
CA ASP A 649 -8.15 28.15 -3.57
C ASP A 649 -8.32 28.65 -2.13
N LEU A 650 -8.17 29.95 -1.87
CA LEU A 650 -8.38 30.55 -0.54
C LEU A 650 -9.87 30.68 -0.19
N MET A 651 -10.73 30.88 -1.19
CA MET A 651 -12.18 30.79 -1.00
C MET A 651 -12.61 29.33 -1.06
N ASN A 652 -12.46 28.61 0.04
CA ASN A 652 -12.84 27.21 0.17
C ASN A 652 -13.54 26.94 1.53
N LEU A 653 -14.13 25.76 1.69
CA LEU A 653 -14.88 25.40 2.89
C LEU A 653 -13.99 25.37 4.15
N SER A 654 -12.76 24.86 4.03
CA SER A 654 -11.80 24.73 5.13
C SER A 654 -11.27 26.08 5.63
N THR A 655 -11.24 27.12 4.79
CA THR A 655 -10.98 28.50 5.24
C THR A 655 -12.06 28.97 6.22
N LEU A 656 -13.34 28.75 5.88
CA LEU A 656 -14.47 29.10 6.76
C LEU A 656 -14.51 28.21 8.01
N GLN A 657 -14.28 26.90 7.87
CA GLN A 657 -14.20 25.96 9.00
C GLN A 657 -13.12 26.37 10.01
N THR A 658 -11.93 26.78 9.53
CA THR A 658 -10.84 27.25 10.39
C THR A 658 -11.23 28.54 11.11
N ALA A 659 -11.82 29.49 10.39
CA ALA A 659 -12.28 30.77 10.96
C ALA A 659 -13.38 30.57 12.03
N GLY A 660 -14.34 29.67 11.77
CA GLY A 660 -15.40 29.31 12.73
C GLY A 660 -14.89 28.50 13.91
N SER A 661 -13.87 27.65 13.72
CA SER A 661 -13.26 26.86 14.80
C SER A 661 -12.58 27.73 15.86
N ILE A 662 -11.99 28.86 15.47
CA ILE A 662 -11.38 29.82 16.41
C ILE A 662 -12.43 30.36 17.39
N LEU A 663 -13.66 30.62 16.91
CA LEU A 663 -14.78 31.05 17.76
C LEU A 663 -15.26 29.91 18.68
N ALA A 664 -15.34 28.69 18.13
CA ALA A 664 -15.79 27.50 18.86
C ALA A 664 -14.86 27.08 20.01
N VAL A 665 -13.57 27.47 19.98
CA VAL A 665 -12.59 27.23 21.07
C VAL A 665 -12.51 28.43 22.05
N GLY A 666 -13.44 29.39 21.97
CA GLY A 666 -13.64 30.41 23.00
C GLY A 666 -12.96 31.76 22.76
N LEU A 667 -12.38 32.01 21.58
CA LEU A 667 -11.93 33.35 21.18
C LEU A 667 -13.06 34.14 20.49
N SER A 668 -13.00 35.48 20.49
CA SER A 668 -14.02 36.30 19.82
C SER A 668 -13.59 36.68 18.40
N TRP A 669 -14.50 37.32 17.66
CA TRP A 669 -14.22 37.87 16.33
C TRP A 669 -13.06 38.88 16.34
N ARG A 670 -12.82 39.56 17.48
CA ARG A 670 -11.74 40.55 17.65
C ARG A 670 -10.35 39.92 17.62
N GLU A 671 -10.23 38.69 18.13
CA GLU A 671 -8.99 37.91 18.08
C GLU A 671 -8.88 37.14 16.76
N ALA A 672 -9.99 36.55 16.31
CA ALA A 672 -10.00 35.66 15.16
C ALA A 672 -9.57 36.35 13.85
N ILE A 673 -9.97 37.59 13.60
CA ILE A 673 -9.58 38.31 12.37
C ILE A 673 -8.05 38.60 12.34
N PRO A 674 -7.42 39.19 13.39
CA PRO A 674 -5.97 39.29 13.47
C PRO A 674 -5.22 37.96 13.39
N ILE A 675 -5.72 36.90 14.04
CA ILE A 675 -5.12 35.55 13.97
C ILE A 675 -5.05 35.06 12.53
N MET A 676 -6.16 35.17 11.79
CA MET A 676 -6.23 34.78 10.39
C MET A 676 -5.25 35.58 9.52
N PHE A 677 -5.16 36.90 9.73
CA PHE A 677 -4.22 37.75 8.98
C PHE A 677 -2.76 37.38 9.28
N VAL A 678 -2.36 37.34 10.56
CA VAL A 678 -0.98 37.08 10.97
C VAL A 678 -0.54 35.66 10.56
N GLY A 679 -1.33 34.63 10.88
CA GLY A 679 -1.00 33.25 10.52
C GLY A 679 -0.87 33.05 9.01
N THR A 680 -1.67 33.77 8.22
CA THR A 680 -1.58 33.74 6.75
C THR A 680 -0.39 34.53 6.21
N THR A 681 -0.04 35.66 6.82
CA THR A 681 1.18 36.41 6.46
C THR A 681 2.44 35.58 6.72
N CYS A 682 2.50 34.89 7.87
CA CYS A 682 3.61 33.99 8.20
C CYS A 682 3.83 32.90 7.13
N ILE A 683 2.75 32.23 6.71
CA ILE A 683 2.85 31.17 5.69
C ILE A 683 3.10 31.73 4.28
N ALA A 684 2.54 32.90 3.94
CA ALA A 684 2.77 33.56 2.65
C ALA A 684 4.24 33.93 2.41
N ILE A 685 4.99 34.29 3.46
CA ILE A 685 6.45 34.49 3.37
C ILE A 685 7.15 33.21 2.91
N ALA A 686 6.86 32.07 3.56
CA ALA A 686 7.44 30.78 3.21
C ALA A 686 7.06 30.35 1.78
N MET A 687 5.80 30.55 1.39
CA MET A 687 5.29 30.27 0.04
C MET A 687 6.03 31.08 -1.04
N VAL A 688 6.30 32.37 -0.82
CA VAL A 688 7.04 33.19 -1.80
C VAL A 688 8.51 32.79 -1.88
N LEU A 689 9.15 32.50 -0.74
CA LEU A 689 10.56 32.08 -0.69
C LEU A 689 10.80 30.77 -1.44
N ASN A 690 9.98 29.74 -1.21
CA ASN A 690 10.09 28.46 -1.91
C ASN A 690 9.53 28.53 -3.34
N GLY A 691 8.44 29.26 -3.54
CA GLY A 691 7.80 29.41 -4.85
C GLY A 691 8.70 30.08 -5.90
N ALA A 692 9.57 31.00 -5.47
CA ALA A 692 10.59 31.61 -6.32
C ALA A 692 11.60 30.58 -6.87
N ILE A 693 11.79 29.43 -6.22
CA ILE A 693 12.67 28.36 -6.72
C ILE A 693 12.01 27.70 -7.95
N GLY A 694 10.72 27.36 -7.84
CA GLY A 694 9.95 26.76 -8.93
C GLY A 694 9.79 27.67 -10.15
N SER A 695 9.54 28.98 -9.95
CA SER A 695 9.44 29.94 -11.06
C SER A 695 10.77 30.30 -11.73
N ARG A 696 11.91 29.83 -11.17
CA ARG A 696 13.27 30.04 -11.70
C ARG A 696 13.84 28.81 -12.36
N LEU A 697 13.77 27.67 -11.69
CA LEU A 697 14.35 26.41 -12.16
C LEU A 697 13.34 25.57 -12.97
N HIS A 698 12.04 25.94 -12.95
CA HIS A 698 10.96 25.26 -13.66
C HIS A 698 10.80 23.76 -13.32
N VAL A 699 11.19 23.37 -12.10
CA VAL A 699 11.12 21.98 -11.58
C VAL A 699 10.19 21.86 -10.35
N PRO A 700 9.64 20.66 -10.08
CA PRO A 700 8.80 20.42 -8.90
C PRO A 700 9.59 20.42 -7.59
N PHE A 701 8.89 20.59 -6.47
CA PHE A 701 9.44 20.54 -5.12
C PHE A 701 10.28 19.27 -4.87
N SER A 702 9.76 18.13 -5.31
CA SER A 702 10.35 16.81 -5.10
C SER A 702 11.74 16.65 -5.75
N VAL A 703 12.03 17.42 -6.81
CA VAL A 703 13.38 17.53 -7.39
C VAL A 703 14.22 18.56 -6.63
N ILE A 704 13.67 19.73 -6.30
CA ILE A 704 14.38 20.80 -5.57
C ILE A 704 14.92 20.31 -4.21
N ALA A 705 14.15 19.47 -3.51
CA ALA A 705 14.53 18.89 -2.22
C ALA A 705 15.87 18.13 -2.25
N THR A 706 16.29 17.62 -3.42
CA THR A 706 17.63 17.02 -3.64
C THR A 706 18.74 17.99 -3.27
N GLY A 707 18.59 19.26 -3.64
CA GLY A 707 19.58 20.28 -3.38
C GLY A 707 19.82 20.46 -1.89
N SER A 708 18.77 20.52 -1.08
CA SER A 708 18.89 20.84 0.35
C SER A 708 19.15 19.61 1.22
N PHE A 709 18.47 18.49 0.94
CA PHE A 709 18.56 17.27 1.76
C PHE A 709 19.57 16.25 1.23
N GLY A 710 19.93 16.29 -0.05
CA GLY A 710 20.69 15.24 -0.72
C GLY A 710 19.79 14.15 -1.34
N PHE A 711 20.39 13.35 -2.23
CA PHE A 711 19.64 12.45 -3.13
C PHE A 711 18.80 11.36 -2.45
N TYR A 712 19.20 10.84 -1.29
CA TYR A 712 18.41 9.85 -0.55
C TYR A 712 17.54 10.49 0.54
N LEU A 713 18.07 11.44 1.31
CA LEU A 713 17.30 12.07 2.39
C LEU A 713 16.12 12.91 1.86
N ARG A 714 16.15 13.40 0.61
CA ARG A 714 14.97 14.04 -0.02
C ARG A 714 13.73 13.15 0.02
N TYR A 715 13.86 11.82 -0.05
CA TYR A 715 12.71 10.91 -0.03
C TYR A 715 11.93 10.99 1.29
N PHE A 716 12.59 11.29 2.41
CA PHE A 716 11.91 11.53 3.68
C PHE A 716 11.02 12.79 3.62
N ALA A 717 11.54 13.89 3.05
CA ALA A 717 10.77 15.13 2.86
C ALA A 717 9.59 14.92 1.90
N ILE A 718 9.82 14.21 0.78
CA ILE A 718 8.79 13.84 -0.20
C ILE A 718 7.70 12.98 0.44
N VAL A 719 8.05 11.91 1.17
CA VAL A 719 7.06 11.02 1.81
C VAL A 719 6.24 11.78 2.85
N SER A 720 6.88 12.58 3.71
CA SER A 720 6.20 13.40 4.73
C SER A 720 5.17 14.34 4.09
N ARG A 721 5.53 14.97 2.97
CA ARG A 721 4.65 15.90 2.24
C ARG A 721 3.57 15.18 1.42
N ALA A 722 3.86 14.01 0.85
CA ALA A 722 2.91 13.20 0.07
C ALA A 722 1.77 12.67 0.93
N ILE A 723 2.10 12.17 2.13
CA ILE A 723 1.13 11.70 3.12
C ILE A 723 0.12 12.81 3.43
N LEU A 724 0.59 14.04 3.68
CA LEU A 724 -0.29 15.16 4.03
C LEU A 724 -1.17 15.66 2.88
N ALA A 725 -0.66 15.62 1.65
CA ALA A 725 -1.49 15.89 0.47
C ALA A 725 -2.62 14.85 0.31
N MET A 726 -2.37 13.58 0.65
CA MET A 726 -3.39 12.52 0.65
C MET A 726 -4.38 12.66 1.83
N PHE A 727 -3.93 13.05 3.02
CA PHE A 727 -4.81 13.38 4.15
C PHE A 727 -5.81 14.48 3.78
N TRP A 728 -5.31 15.60 3.23
CA TRP A 728 -6.16 16.71 2.81
C TRP A 728 -7.12 16.32 1.69
N LEU A 729 -6.67 15.50 0.73
CA LEU A 729 -7.54 14.92 -0.29
C LEU A 729 -8.73 14.19 0.36
N GLY A 730 -8.45 13.38 1.38
CA GLY A 730 -9.44 12.65 2.17
C GLY A 730 -10.41 13.55 2.95
N VAL A 731 -9.89 14.54 3.68
CA VAL A 731 -10.71 15.52 4.45
C VAL A 731 -11.72 16.23 3.52
N GLN A 732 -11.27 16.65 2.33
CA GLN A 732 -12.16 17.24 1.34
C GLN A 732 -13.11 16.21 0.70
N CYS A 733 -12.76 14.92 0.63
CA CYS A 733 -13.73 13.88 0.24
C CYS A 733 -14.90 13.79 1.23
N VAL A 734 -14.65 13.98 2.52
CA VAL A 734 -15.70 14.02 3.54
C VAL A 734 -16.56 15.27 3.37
N ASN A 735 -15.96 16.45 3.23
CA ASN A 735 -16.70 17.69 2.93
C ASN A 735 -17.59 17.54 1.68
N GLY A 736 -17.05 16.93 0.61
CA GLY A 736 -17.77 16.62 -0.61
C GLY A 736 -18.93 15.62 -0.40
N SER A 737 -18.74 14.60 0.43
CA SER A 737 -19.79 13.65 0.81
C SER A 737 -20.94 14.29 1.57
N VAL A 738 -20.66 15.27 2.42
CA VAL A 738 -21.69 16.03 3.14
C VAL A 738 -22.48 16.91 2.16
N CYS A 739 -21.81 17.52 1.17
CA CYS A 739 -22.49 18.22 0.07
C CYS A 739 -23.44 17.28 -0.69
N VAL A 740 -22.99 16.08 -1.06
CA VAL A 740 -23.84 15.07 -1.71
C VAL A 740 -25.01 14.65 -0.81
N THR A 741 -24.79 14.48 0.49
CA THR A 741 -25.84 14.14 1.47
C THR A 741 -26.93 15.21 1.51
N ILE A 742 -26.55 16.49 1.54
CA ILE A 742 -27.49 17.63 1.54
C ILE A 742 -28.26 17.69 0.21
N MET A 743 -27.58 17.53 -0.94
CA MET A 743 -28.22 17.52 -2.26
C MET A 743 -29.23 16.38 -2.40
N LEU A 744 -28.87 15.16 -1.99
CA LEU A 744 -29.76 14.00 -2.03
C LEU A 744 -30.93 14.15 -1.06
N SER A 745 -30.72 14.70 0.13
CA SER A 745 -31.79 14.97 1.10
C SER A 745 -32.73 16.11 0.67
N ALA A 746 -32.23 17.10 -0.07
CA ALA A 746 -33.02 18.18 -0.65
C ALA A 746 -33.95 17.68 -1.78
N TRP A 747 -33.42 16.80 -2.64
CA TRP A 747 -34.16 16.20 -3.75
C TRP A 747 -35.12 15.10 -3.27
N ALA A 748 -34.63 14.16 -2.46
CA ALA A 748 -35.36 13.03 -1.93
C ALA A 748 -35.30 13.02 -0.38
N PRO A 749 -36.28 13.62 0.32
CA PRO A 749 -36.30 13.68 1.79
C PRO A 749 -36.33 12.31 2.49
N SER A 750 -36.59 11.22 1.76
CA SER A 750 -36.44 9.84 2.25
C SER A 750 -34.99 9.43 2.45
N TYR A 751 -34.03 10.01 1.72
CA TYR A 751 -32.60 9.73 1.87
C TYR A 751 -32.09 10.10 3.26
N GLY A 752 -32.54 11.25 3.79
CA GLY A 752 -32.28 11.71 5.16
C GLY A 752 -32.93 10.85 6.27
N ARG A 753 -33.64 9.77 5.94
CA ARG A 753 -34.30 8.85 6.87
C ARG A 753 -33.77 7.41 6.80
N ILE A 754 -32.65 7.19 6.10
CA ILE A 754 -32.03 5.85 6.02
C ILE A 754 -31.55 5.46 7.44
N PRO A 755 -32.00 4.31 7.98
CA PRO A 755 -31.56 3.86 9.30
C PRO A 755 -30.06 3.54 9.28
N ASN A 756 -29.36 3.94 10.34
CA ASN A 756 -27.93 3.69 10.45
C ASN A 756 -27.65 2.24 10.88
N ALA A 757 -26.97 1.49 10.03
CA ALA A 757 -26.52 0.12 10.28
C ALA A 757 -25.03 0.05 10.71
N LEU A 758 -24.32 1.18 10.76
CA LEU A 758 -22.93 1.26 11.22
C LEU A 758 -22.86 1.59 12.72
N PRO A 759 -21.96 0.99 13.50
CA PRO A 759 -21.76 1.36 14.91
C PRO A 759 -21.21 2.77 15.04
N GLU A 760 -21.49 3.46 16.14
CA GLU A 760 -20.99 4.83 16.40
C GLU A 760 -19.46 4.93 16.33
N SER A 761 -18.75 3.85 16.68
CA SER A 761 -17.30 3.71 16.57
C SER A 761 -16.74 3.84 15.14
N ALA A 762 -17.58 3.71 14.11
CA ALA A 762 -17.21 3.96 12.71
C ALA A 762 -16.93 5.46 12.45
N GLY A 763 -17.54 6.37 13.21
CA GLY A 763 -17.42 7.82 13.05
C GLY A 763 -18.13 8.38 11.81
N ILE A 764 -18.98 7.59 11.16
CA ILE A 764 -19.77 7.98 9.98
C ILE A 764 -21.04 7.12 9.91
N THR A 765 -22.15 7.69 9.46
CA THR A 765 -23.43 6.98 9.30
C THR A 765 -23.48 6.21 7.97
N SER A 766 -24.35 5.19 7.87
CA SER A 766 -24.56 4.45 6.61
C SER A 766 -24.94 5.37 5.43
N MET A 767 -25.75 6.41 5.70
CA MET A 767 -26.08 7.47 4.75
C MET A 767 -24.84 8.25 4.31
N GLY A 768 -24.01 8.71 5.27
CA GLY A 768 -22.77 9.43 4.98
C GLY A 768 -21.79 8.60 4.16
N MET A 769 -21.63 7.31 4.48
CA MET A 769 -20.78 6.38 3.73
C MET A 769 -21.25 6.19 2.28
N CYS A 770 -22.56 6.10 2.06
CA CYS A 770 -23.13 6.04 0.71
C CYS A 770 -22.84 7.32 -0.09
N SER A 771 -23.06 8.50 0.52
CA SER A 771 -22.72 9.78 -0.11
C SER A 771 -21.21 9.96 -0.33
N PHE A 772 -20.36 9.37 0.51
CA PHE A 772 -18.90 9.39 0.36
C PHE A 772 -18.44 8.57 -0.85
N PHE A 773 -18.99 7.37 -1.02
CA PHE A 773 -18.76 6.56 -2.22
C PHE A 773 -19.23 7.26 -3.50
N LEU A 774 -20.42 7.89 -3.48
CA LEU A 774 -20.94 8.66 -4.61
C LEU A 774 -20.07 9.87 -4.94
N PHE A 775 -19.66 10.66 -3.94
CA PHE A 775 -18.72 11.77 -4.13
C PHE A 775 -17.40 11.30 -4.74
N TRP A 776 -16.85 10.20 -4.23
CA TRP A 776 -15.60 9.63 -4.72
C TRP A 776 -15.66 9.26 -6.21
N ILE A 777 -16.77 8.65 -6.67
CA ILE A 777 -17.01 8.38 -8.09
C ILE A 777 -17.11 9.68 -8.91
N ILE A 778 -17.82 10.69 -8.41
CA ILE A 778 -18.03 11.96 -9.11
C ILE A 778 -16.72 12.74 -9.29
N GLN A 779 -15.85 12.80 -8.28
CA GLN A 779 -14.58 13.52 -8.39
C GLN A 779 -13.55 12.79 -9.26
N LEU A 780 -13.55 11.44 -9.30
CA LEU A 780 -12.43 10.66 -9.82
C LEU A 780 -12.04 11.02 -11.28
N PRO A 781 -12.97 11.21 -12.24
CA PRO A 781 -12.62 11.64 -13.59
C PRO A 781 -11.98 13.04 -13.65
N LEU A 782 -12.36 13.94 -12.74
CA LEU A 782 -11.90 15.32 -12.69
C LEU A 782 -10.47 15.43 -12.10
N LEU A 783 -10.08 14.50 -11.21
CA LEU A 783 -8.71 14.37 -10.71
C LEU A 783 -7.68 13.94 -11.78
N LEU A 784 -8.14 13.49 -12.96
CA LEU A 784 -7.28 13.08 -14.09
C LEU A 784 -6.96 14.23 -15.06
N ILE A 785 -7.53 15.41 -14.84
CA ILE A 785 -7.28 16.60 -15.67
C ILE A 785 -5.86 17.11 -15.39
N HIS A 786 -5.05 17.20 -16.44
CA HIS A 786 -3.65 17.66 -16.33
C HIS A 786 -3.57 19.16 -15.93
N PRO A 787 -2.61 19.59 -15.08
CA PRO A 787 -2.47 20.96 -14.59
C PRO A 787 -2.59 22.07 -15.65
N THR A 788 -2.10 21.82 -16.87
CA THR A 788 -2.14 22.78 -17.99
C THR A 788 -3.54 23.08 -18.53
N LYS A 789 -4.54 22.21 -18.28
CA LYS A 789 -5.93 22.34 -18.77
C LYS A 789 -6.92 22.82 -17.68
N LEU A 790 -6.45 23.22 -16.49
CA LEU A 790 -7.33 23.56 -15.34
C LEU A 790 -8.07 24.90 -15.41
N ARG A 791 -7.71 25.82 -16.31
CA ARG A 791 -8.27 27.18 -16.31
C ARG A 791 -9.81 27.28 -16.27
N PRO A 792 -10.60 26.46 -17.00
CA PRO A 792 -12.06 26.52 -16.95
C PRO A 792 -12.63 26.22 -15.56
N LEU A 793 -11.99 25.32 -14.81
CA LEU A 793 -12.39 24.95 -13.45
C LEU A 793 -12.29 26.16 -12.49
N PHE A 794 -11.25 26.98 -12.64
CA PHE A 794 -11.09 28.20 -11.87
C PHE A 794 -12.22 29.20 -12.14
N TYR A 795 -12.58 29.44 -13.41
CA TYR A 795 -13.64 30.40 -13.75
C TYR A 795 -15.01 30.00 -13.19
N VAL A 796 -15.37 28.71 -13.25
CA VAL A 796 -16.62 28.21 -12.65
C VAL A 796 -16.60 28.34 -11.12
N LYS A 797 -15.49 27.96 -10.48
CA LYS A 797 -15.30 28.08 -9.02
C LYS A 797 -15.35 29.54 -8.54
N LEU A 798 -14.82 30.48 -9.33
CA LEU A 798 -14.80 31.91 -9.03
C LEU A 798 -16.21 32.55 -9.06
N LEU A 799 -17.18 31.96 -9.77
CA LEU A 799 -18.58 32.38 -9.72
C LEU A 799 -19.35 31.68 -8.60
N ALA A 800 -19.21 30.35 -8.49
CA ALA A 800 -19.99 29.55 -7.55
C ALA A 800 -19.67 29.86 -6.08
N THR A 801 -18.38 30.02 -5.73
CA THR A 801 -17.96 30.07 -4.33
C THR A 801 -18.30 31.40 -3.63
N PRO A 802 -18.05 32.59 -4.23
CA PRO A 802 -18.49 33.84 -3.63
C PRO A 802 -20.01 33.92 -3.46
N ALA A 803 -20.78 33.37 -4.42
CA ALA A 803 -22.24 33.36 -4.36
C ALA A 803 -22.76 32.58 -3.15
N VAL A 804 -22.24 31.38 -2.87
CA VAL A 804 -22.68 30.60 -1.71
C VAL A 804 -22.16 31.18 -0.38
N VAL A 805 -20.95 31.74 -0.33
CA VAL A 805 -20.43 32.40 0.88
C VAL A 805 -21.28 33.62 1.25
N LEU A 806 -21.55 34.51 0.28
CA LEU A 806 -22.39 35.69 0.50
C LEU A 806 -23.84 35.32 0.81
N GLY A 807 -24.39 34.30 0.13
CA GLY A 807 -25.74 33.80 0.41
C GLY A 807 -25.87 33.23 1.83
N THR A 808 -24.88 32.45 2.29
CA THR A 808 -24.87 31.86 3.63
C THR A 808 -24.73 32.93 4.71
N LEU A 809 -23.82 33.89 4.50
CA LEU A 809 -23.63 35.06 5.36
C LEU A 809 -24.93 35.89 5.48
N GLY A 810 -25.53 36.27 4.35
CA GLY A 810 -26.75 37.07 4.31
C GLY A 810 -27.95 36.39 4.98
N TRP A 811 -28.08 35.06 4.81
CA TRP A 811 -29.10 34.28 5.52
C TRP A 811 -28.86 34.24 7.03
N ALA A 812 -27.63 33.96 7.47
CA ALA A 812 -27.30 33.83 8.89
C ALA A 812 -27.47 35.16 9.65
N VAL A 813 -27.00 36.28 9.07
CA VAL A 813 -27.19 37.63 9.65
C VAL A 813 -28.66 38.01 9.73
N LYS A 814 -29.49 37.61 8.74
CA LYS A 814 -30.94 37.83 8.78
C LYS A 814 -31.61 37.03 9.91
N GLN A 815 -31.24 35.77 10.10
CA GLN A 815 -31.77 34.93 11.18
C GLN A 815 -31.35 35.41 12.57
N ALA A 816 -30.16 36.00 12.71
CA ALA A 816 -29.67 36.62 13.94
C ALA A 816 -30.33 37.98 14.28
N GLY A 817 -31.31 38.45 13.50
CA GLY A 817 -31.95 39.76 13.72
C GLY A 817 -31.11 40.97 13.31
N GLY A 818 -29.99 40.77 12.62
CA GLY A 818 -29.06 41.81 12.17
C GLY A 818 -27.63 41.63 12.69
N GLY A 819 -26.79 42.64 12.45
CA GLY A 819 -25.37 42.58 12.83
C GLY A 819 -25.06 42.89 14.31
N GLY A 820 -26.02 43.41 15.08
CA GLY A 820 -25.76 44.09 16.35
C GLY A 820 -25.13 43.21 17.43
N ASP A 821 -25.74 42.06 17.73
CA ASP A 821 -25.32 41.21 18.84
C ASP A 821 -24.14 40.28 18.48
N ILE A 822 -23.97 40.00 17.18
CA ILE A 822 -22.83 39.27 16.60
C ILE A 822 -21.49 39.89 17.01
N PHE A 823 -21.41 41.23 17.06
CA PHE A 823 -20.18 41.95 17.43
C PHE A 823 -20.03 42.18 18.94
N ARG A 824 -21.04 41.87 19.76
CA ARG A 824 -21.02 42.06 21.23
C ARG A 824 -20.46 40.85 21.99
N LEU A 825 -20.42 39.67 21.36
CA LEU A 825 -19.87 38.44 21.96
C LEU A 825 -18.42 38.65 22.42
N GLN A 826 -18.16 38.30 23.69
CA GLN A 826 -16.85 38.37 24.33
C GLN A 826 -16.12 37.02 24.24
N PRO A 827 -14.78 36.99 24.30
CA PRO A 827 -14.03 35.74 24.45
C PRO A 827 -14.31 35.11 25.82
N GLU A 828 -14.20 33.78 25.90
CA GLU A 828 -14.36 32.98 27.12
C GLU A 828 -13.22 33.25 28.13
N PHE A 829 -12.02 33.54 27.62
CA PHE A 829 -10.85 33.90 28.43
C PHE A 829 -10.58 35.40 28.39
N SER A 830 -10.38 36.02 29.56
CA SER A 830 -10.08 37.44 29.65
C SER A 830 -8.73 37.79 29.02
N PRO A 831 -8.64 38.86 28.20
CA PRO A 831 -7.38 39.37 27.69
C PRO A 831 -6.38 39.68 28.81
N GLY A 832 -5.11 39.34 28.60
CA GLY A 832 -4.03 39.52 29.59
C GLY A 832 -3.73 38.30 30.47
N THR A 833 -4.50 37.21 30.34
CA THR A 833 -4.16 35.92 30.97
C THR A 833 -3.17 35.12 30.12
N SER A 834 -2.34 34.28 30.76
CA SER A 834 -1.40 33.40 30.03
C SER A 834 -2.13 32.44 29.09
N LYS A 835 -3.24 31.85 29.54
CA LYS A 835 -4.08 30.95 28.72
C LYS A 835 -4.60 31.63 27.45
N TYR A 836 -5.04 32.88 27.53
CA TYR A 836 -5.48 33.66 26.36
C TYR A 836 -4.33 33.84 25.35
N ALA A 837 -3.12 34.16 25.80
CA ALA A 837 -1.96 34.34 24.92
C ALA A 837 -1.52 33.04 24.22
N TRP A 838 -1.46 31.92 24.97
CA TRP A 838 -1.12 30.62 24.38
C TRP A 838 -2.20 30.10 23.43
N LEU A 839 -3.48 30.31 23.74
CA LEU A 839 -4.57 29.97 22.83
C LEU A 839 -4.53 30.79 21.54
N TRP A 840 -4.26 32.09 21.63
CA TRP A 840 -4.07 32.96 20.46
C TRP A 840 -2.95 32.43 19.55
N LEU A 841 -1.79 32.10 20.14
CA LEU A 841 -0.66 31.52 19.41
C LEU A 841 -1.02 30.17 18.78
N SER A 842 -1.69 29.28 19.52
CA SER A 842 -2.08 27.95 19.04
C SER A 842 -3.04 28.03 17.84
N CYS A 843 -4.00 28.96 17.89
CA CYS A 843 -4.88 29.24 16.75
C CYS A 843 -4.12 29.82 15.56
N MET A 844 -3.18 30.75 15.79
CA MET A 844 -2.32 31.30 14.72
C MET A 844 -1.43 30.21 14.09
N SER A 845 -0.84 29.32 14.89
CA SER A 845 0.00 28.22 14.40
C SER A 845 -0.83 27.23 13.58
N SER A 846 -2.08 26.96 14.01
CA SER A 846 -3.03 26.13 13.25
C SER A 846 -3.38 26.73 11.88
N VAL A 847 -3.56 28.05 11.79
CA VAL A 847 -3.79 28.77 10.51
C VAL A 847 -2.57 28.65 9.57
N SER A 848 -1.35 28.82 10.09
CA SER A 848 -0.13 28.59 9.30
C SER A 848 0.06 27.11 8.92
N GLY A 849 -0.33 26.19 9.81
CA GLY A 849 -0.39 24.75 9.59
C GLY A 849 -1.27 24.38 8.39
N GLN A 850 -2.43 25.05 8.25
CA GLN A 850 -3.39 24.79 7.16
C GLN A 850 -2.75 24.82 5.77
N TRP A 851 -1.86 25.78 5.53
CA TRP A 851 -1.20 25.98 4.24
C TRP A 851 0.27 25.54 4.22
N SER A 852 0.72 24.81 5.23
CA SER A 852 2.11 24.31 5.34
C SER A 852 2.50 23.33 4.24
N THR A 853 1.59 22.48 3.79
CA THR A 853 1.81 21.62 2.61
C THR A 853 2.06 22.46 1.36
N MET A 854 1.31 23.56 1.20
CA MET A 854 1.42 24.48 0.06
C MET A 854 2.69 25.33 0.10
N ALA A 855 3.17 25.75 1.28
CA ALA A 855 4.42 26.50 1.39
C ALA A 855 5.67 25.74 0.93
N ILE A 856 5.60 24.41 0.87
CA ILE A 856 6.69 23.55 0.39
C ILE A 856 6.52 23.22 -1.09
N ASN A 857 5.30 22.84 -1.52
CA ASN A 857 5.05 22.35 -2.89
C ASN A 857 4.60 23.40 -3.90
N ILE A 858 4.45 24.67 -3.52
CA ILE A 858 4.13 25.76 -4.47
C ILE A 858 5.06 25.84 -5.71
N PRO A 859 6.33 25.34 -5.72
CA PRO A 859 7.09 25.11 -6.95
C PRO A 859 6.40 24.26 -8.01
N ASP A 860 5.61 23.25 -7.61
CA ASP A 860 4.88 22.32 -8.50
C ASP A 860 3.91 23.03 -9.45
N PHE A 861 3.41 24.20 -9.03
CA PHE A 861 2.51 25.07 -9.79
C PHE A 861 3.29 26.20 -10.46
N LEU A 862 4.20 26.84 -9.73
CA LEU A 862 4.95 27.99 -10.24
C LEU A 862 6.00 27.65 -11.30
N ARG A 863 6.38 26.37 -11.45
CA ARG A 863 7.14 25.89 -12.61
C ARG A 863 6.44 26.13 -13.95
N TYR A 864 5.12 26.28 -13.97
CA TYR A 864 4.36 26.65 -15.19
C TYR A 864 4.27 28.18 -15.41
N SER A 865 4.84 29.01 -14.54
CA SER A 865 4.80 30.48 -14.66
C SER A 865 5.57 30.99 -15.90
N LYS A 866 5.01 32.01 -16.56
CA LYS A 866 5.70 32.80 -17.59
C LYS A 866 6.71 33.81 -17.02
N SER A 867 6.57 34.19 -15.75
CA SER A 867 7.40 35.24 -15.14
C SER A 867 8.03 34.79 -13.83
N ARG A 868 9.34 35.07 -13.71
CA ARG A 868 10.20 34.83 -12.55
C ARG A 868 9.83 35.63 -11.30
N ASN A 869 9.01 36.68 -11.44
CA ASN A 869 8.63 37.59 -10.34
C ASN A 869 7.14 37.52 -9.98
N ALA A 870 6.32 36.81 -10.75
CA ALA A 870 4.86 36.76 -10.54
C ALA A 870 4.44 36.17 -9.18
N GLN A 871 5.30 35.35 -8.56
CA GLN A 871 5.04 34.83 -7.21
C GLN A 871 5.08 35.89 -6.11
N ASN A 872 5.79 37.01 -6.29
CA ASN A 872 5.97 38.00 -5.22
C ASN A 872 4.63 38.66 -4.81
N VAL A 873 3.68 38.73 -5.74
CA VAL A 873 2.32 39.26 -5.50
C VAL A 873 1.55 38.44 -4.46
N GLN A 874 1.89 37.16 -4.28
CA GLN A 874 1.25 36.27 -3.31
C GLN A 874 1.44 36.76 -1.86
N LEU A 875 2.56 37.42 -1.54
CA LEU A 875 2.86 37.92 -0.20
C LEU A 875 1.78 38.89 0.33
N ILE A 876 1.17 39.67 -0.58
CA ILE A 876 0.13 40.65 -0.26
C ILE A 876 -1.26 40.05 -0.55
N PHE A 877 -1.41 39.37 -1.70
CA PHE A 877 -2.71 38.90 -2.16
C PHE A 877 -3.27 37.76 -1.29
N VAL A 878 -2.43 36.81 -0.86
CA VAL A 878 -2.88 35.63 -0.10
C VAL A 878 -3.42 36.02 1.28
N PRO A 879 -2.71 36.81 2.12
CA PRO A 879 -3.26 37.24 3.42
C PRO A 879 -4.54 38.05 3.30
N ILE A 880 -4.65 38.94 2.31
CA ILE A 880 -5.86 39.78 2.13
C ILE A 880 -7.07 38.92 1.77
N VAL A 881 -6.99 38.09 0.71
CA VAL A 881 -8.13 37.29 0.26
C VAL A 881 -8.55 36.25 1.29
N PHE A 882 -7.59 35.60 1.94
CA PHE A 882 -7.87 34.64 3.00
C PHE A 882 -8.53 35.29 4.22
N THR A 883 -8.04 36.47 4.66
CA THR A 883 -8.63 37.20 5.79
C THR A 883 -10.04 37.70 5.47
N LEU A 884 -10.30 38.19 4.24
CA LEU A 884 -11.64 38.57 3.79
C LEU A 884 -12.61 37.37 3.81
N CYS A 885 -12.17 36.21 3.30
CA CYS A 885 -12.96 34.98 3.30
C CYS A 885 -13.22 34.45 4.73
N GLY A 886 -12.17 34.41 5.55
CA GLY A 886 -12.24 34.06 6.97
C GLY A 886 -13.15 34.98 7.78
N THR A 887 -13.12 36.29 7.51
CA THR A 887 -14.01 37.28 8.16
C THR A 887 -15.49 37.00 7.86
N MET A 888 -15.82 36.63 6.62
CA MET A 888 -17.19 36.19 6.28
C MET A 888 -17.57 34.90 7.04
N GLY A 889 -16.65 33.95 7.18
CA GLY A 889 -16.83 32.76 8.02
C GLY A 889 -17.08 33.09 9.50
N ILE A 890 -16.24 33.94 10.09
CA ILE A 890 -16.34 34.43 11.48
C ILE A 890 -17.70 35.08 11.72
N ILE A 891 -18.16 35.99 10.85
CA ILE A 891 -19.47 36.64 11.00
C ILE A 891 -20.60 35.61 10.86
N THR A 892 -20.50 34.66 9.92
CA THR A 892 -21.50 33.61 9.71
C THR A 892 -21.62 32.67 10.92
N THR A 893 -20.50 32.15 11.44
CA THR A 893 -20.49 31.29 12.64
C THR A 893 -20.92 32.08 13.88
N SER A 894 -20.46 33.33 14.04
CA SER A 894 -20.88 34.19 15.16
C SER A 894 -22.40 34.45 15.15
N ALA A 895 -23.02 34.63 13.97
CA ALA A 895 -24.47 34.75 13.83
C ALA A 895 -25.22 33.50 14.33
N THR A 896 -24.68 32.29 14.14
CA THR A 896 -25.37 31.04 14.50
C THR A 896 -25.64 30.94 16.00
N LYS A 897 -24.72 31.43 16.84
CA LYS A 897 -24.88 31.49 18.29
C LYS A 897 -26.07 32.33 18.77
N VAL A 898 -26.57 33.26 17.95
CA VAL A 898 -27.71 34.13 18.30
C VAL A 898 -29.05 33.42 18.11
N PHE A 899 -29.16 32.49 17.15
CA PHE A 899 -30.42 31.82 16.80
C PHE A 899 -30.44 30.30 17.05
N GLN A 900 -29.31 29.69 17.38
CA GLN A 900 -29.22 28.28 17.75
C GLN A 900 -29.67 28.09 19.21
N GLY A 901 -30.64 27.20 19.45
CA GLY A 901 -31.31 27.07 20.76
C GLY A 901 -30.40 26.71 21.94
N ASP A 902 -29.27 26.04 21.68
CA ASP A 902 -28.32 25.60 22.70
C ASP A 902 -27.18 26.62 22.95
N GLY A 903 -27.12 27.71 22.19
CA GLY A 903 -26.06 28.74 22.31
C GLY A 903 -24.68 28.35 21.74
N ASP A 904 -24.60 27.21 21.05
CA ASP A 904 -23.38 26.69 20.43
C ASP A 904 -23.07 27.33 19.06
N TYR A 905 -21.77 27.35 18.70
CA TYR A 905 -21.29 27.84 17.41
C TYR A 905 -21.32 26.74 16.33
N LEU A 906 -22.05 26.95 15.24
CA LEU A 906 -21.91 26.13 14.04
C LEU A 906 -20.66 26.58 13.25
N TRP A 907 -19.54 25.91 13.53
CA TRP A 907 -18.23 26.19 12.92
C TRP A 907 -18.11 25.66 11.48
N ASN A 908 -18.90 24.64 11.11
CA ASN A 908 -18.87 24.00 9.80
C ASN A 908 -19.97 24.57 8.88
N PRO A 909 -19.64 25.21 7.73
CA PRO A 909 -20.64 25.87 6.89
C PRO A 909 -21.66 24.92 6.25
N LEU A 910 -21.33 23.64 6.07
CA LEU A 910 -22.27 22.68 5.49
C LEU A 910 -23.43 22.37 6.45
N ASP A 911 -23.18 22.39 7.76
CA ASP A 911 -24.21 22.16 8.77
C ASP A 911 -25.19 23.35 8.78
N ILE A 912 -24.69 24.58 8.56
CA ILE A 912 -25.53 25.78 8.38
C ILE A 912 -26.42 25.65 7.13
N VAL A 913 -25.88 25.18 6.01
CA VAL A 913 -26.67 24.93 4.78
C VAL A 913 -27.68 23.80 4.99
N SER A 914 -27.38 22.80 5.84
CA SER A 914 -28.31 21.71 6.16
C SER A 914 -29.59 22.21 6.86
N LEU A 915 -29.52 23.27 7.67
CA LEU A 915 -30.68 23.89 8.32
C LEU A 915 -31.74 24.35 7.29
N TRP A 916 -31.33 24.70 6.07
CA TRP A 916 -32.26 25.18 5.04
C TRP A 916 -33.20 24.07 4.54
N LEU A 917 -32.87 22.79 4.75
CA LEU A 917 -33.74 21.66 4.44
C LEU A 917 -35.08 21.71 5.18
N GLY A 918 -35.11 22.29 6.38
CA GLY A 918 -36.32 22.49 7.18
C GLY A 918 -37.24 23.61 6.67
N ASN A 919 -36.72 24.57 5.90
CA ASN A 919 -37.41 25.80 5.50
C ASN A 919 -38.32 25.61 4.25
N GLY A 920 -39.11 24.53 4.24
CA GLY A 920 -40.07 24.23 3.18
C GLY A 920 -39.42 23.89 1.82
N SER A 921 -40.20 23.98 0.74
CA SER A 921 -39.73 23.67 -0.63
C SER A 921 -38.68 24.67 -1.13
N GLY A 922 -38.86 25.96 -0.86
CA GLY A 922 -37.88 27.00 -1.18
C GLY A 922 -36.55 26.80 -0.45
N GLY A 923 -36.60 26.45 0.84
CA GLY A 923 -35.42 26.12 1.64
C GLY A 923 -34.63 24.92 1.09
N ARG A 924 -35.31 23.81 0.74
CA ARG A 924 -34.66 22.65 0.10
C ARG A 924 -34.02 23.02 -1.24
N CYS A 925 -34.67 23.87 -2.05
CA CYS A 925 -34.09 24.36 -3.30
C CYS A 925 -32.79 25.15 -3.05
N ALA A 926 -32.79 26.07 -2.08
CA ALA A 926 -31.59 26.80 -1.67
C ALA A 926 -30.49 25.88 -1.12
N ALA A 927 -30.85 24.86 -0.33
CA ALA A 927 -29.92 23.86 0.21
C ALA A 927 -29.23 23.07 -0.91
N PHE A 928 -29.99 22.65 -1.94
CA PHE A 928 -29.44 21.95 -3.10
C PHE A 928 -28.41 22.80 -3.86
N PHE A 929 -28.76 24.05 -4.21
CA PHE A 929 -27.86 24.93 -4.96
C PHE A 929 -26.65 25.39 -4.12
N GLY A 930 -26.83 25.64 -2.82
CA GLY A 930 -25.73 25.93 -1.91
C GLY A 930 -24.76 24.76 -1.77
N ALA A 931 -25.28 23.55 -1.57
CA ALA A 931 -24.46 22.33 -1.52
C ALA A 931 -23.79 22.02 -2.87
N LEU A 932 -24.43 22.29 -4.01
CA LEU A 932 -23.83 22.16 -5.34
C LEU A 932 -22.67 23.16 -5.56
N ALA A 933 -22.80 24.40 -5.10
CA ALA A 933 -21.72 25.38 -5.15
C ALA A 933 -20.52 24.94 -4.29
N TRP A 934 -20.78 24.45 -3.07
CA TRP A 934 -19.73 23.87 -2.22
C TRP A 934 -19.12 22.57 -2.79
N LEU A 935 -19.90 21.73 -3.46
CA LEU A 935 -19.43 20.55 -4.17
C LEU A 935 -18.40 20.92 -5.24
N ILE A 936 -18.72 21.90 -6.09
CA ILE A 936 -17.83 22.43 -7.14
C ILE A 936 -16.56 23.01 -6.52
N ALA A 937 -16.69 23.80 -5.44
CA ALA A 937 -15.55 24.39 -4.74
C ALA A 937 -14.64 23.31 -4.13
N THR A 938 -15.22 22.26 -3.55
CA THR A 938 -14.50 21.15 -2.91
C THR A 938 -13.75 20.29 -3.93
N ILE A 939 -14.43 19.89 -5.02
CA ILE A 939 -13.79 19.17 -6.14
C ILE A 939 -12.64 20.01 -6.73
N GLY A 940 -12.89 21.30 -6.97
CA GLY A 940 -11.88 22.23 -7.47
C GLY A 940 -10.62 22.20 -6.60
N THR A 941 -10.77 22.42 -5.29
CA THR A 941 -9.68 22.39 -4.31
C THR A 941 -8.96 21.03 -4.26
N ASN A 942 -9.69 19.91 -4.42
CA ASN A 942 -9.09 18.58 -4.44
C ASN A 942 -8.25 18.28 -5.68
N VAL A 943 -8.67 18.78 -6.84
CA VAL A 943 -7.84 18.79 -8.05
C VAL A 943 -6.60 19.65 -7.80
N THR A 944 -6.78 20.89 -7.33
CA THR A 944 -5.77 21.95 -7.39
C THR A 944 -4.75 21.94 -6.27
N ALA A 945 -5.13 21.61 -5.03
CA ALA A 945 -4.24 21.64 -3.86
C ALA A 945 -3.70 20.26 -3.46
N ASN A 946 -4.49 19.20 -3.66
CA ASN A 946 -4.27 17.91 -2.98
C ASN A 946 -3.78 16.80 -3.93
N SER A 947 -4.54 16.51 -5.00
CA SER A 947 -4.23 15.36 -5.87
C SER A 947 -2.98 15.57 -6.72
N ILE A 948 -2.87 16.70 -7.43
CA ILE A 948 -1.69 17.04 -8.26
C ILE A 948 -0.43 17.07 -7.40
N SER A 949 -0.52 17.67 -6.22
CA SER A 949 0.54 17.71 -5.22
C SER A 949 1.02 16.31 -4.86
N ALA A 950 0.12 15.41 -4.43
CA ALA A 950 0.46 14.03 -4.10
C ALA A 950 1.06 13.28 -5.31
N ALA A 951 0.55 13.56 -6.51
CA ALA A 951 1.02 12.94 -7.74
C ALA A 951 2.47 13.33 -8.10
N ASN A 952 2.86 14.61 -7.99
CA ASN A 952 4.23 15.08 -8.26
C ASN A 952 5.29 14.53 -7.29
N ASP A 953 4.89 14.12 -6.09
CA ASP A 953 5.77 13.40 -5.16
C ASP A 953 5.93 11.95 -5.60
N LEU A 954 4.83 11.30 -5.99
CA LEU A 954 4.81 9.92 -6.49
C LEU A 954 5.57 9.75 -7.81
N THR A 955 5.59 10.76 -8.70
CA THR A 955 6.40 10.72 -9.93
C THR A 955 7.91 10.70 -9.64
N VAL A 956 8.39 11.28 -8.53
CA VAL A 956 9.82 11.23 -8.14
C VAL A 956 10.15 10.00 -7.30
N MET A 957 9.20 9.47 -6.53
CA MET A 957 9.37 8.20 -5.81
C MET A 957 9.38 6.99 -6.75
N PHE A 958 8.59 7.01 -7.83
CA PHE A 958 8.44 5.87 -8.75
C PHE A 958 8.47 6.31 -10.23
N PRO A 959 9.54 7.01 -10.70
CA PRO A 959 9.56 7.68 -12.00
C PRO A 959 9.40 6.75 -13.20
N ARG A 960 9.77 5.47 -13.02
CA ARG A 960 9.61 4.42 -14.04
C ARG A 960 8.14 4.08 -14.32
N TYR A 961 7.22 4.28 -13.37
CA TYR A 961 5.84 3.75 -13.43
C TYR A 961 4.73 4.77 -13.20
N ILE A 962 4.98 5.87 -12.48
CA ILE A 962 3.97 6.85 -12.09
C ILE A 962 4.16 8.17 -12.85
N ASN A 963 3.10 8.58 -13.54
CA ASN A 963 2.90 9.93 -14.09
C ASN A 963 1.81 10.64 -13.24
N ILE A 964 1.56 11.93 -13.48
CA ILE A 964 0.61 12.72 -12.67
C ILE A 964 -0.78 12.06 -12.62
N ARG A 965 -1.30 11.55 -13.74
CA ARG A 965 -2.63 10.90 -13.78
C ARG A 965 -2.69 9.64 -12.92
N ARG A 966 -1.68 8.76 -13.02
CA ARG A 966 -1.59 7.53 -12.19
C ARG A 966 -1.39 7.89 -10.72
N GLY A 967 -0.58 8.91 -10.43
CA GLY A 967 -0.37 9.45 -9.09
C GLY A 967 -1.66 9.96 -8.45
N SER A 968 -2.48 10.71 -9.20
CA SER A 968 -3.80 11.18 -8.75
C SER A 968 -4.74 10.02 -8.37
N ILE A 969 -4.74 8.91 -9.12
CA ILE A 969 -5.55 7.72 -8.78
C ILE A 969 -5.07 7.07 -7.49
N VAL A 970 -3.75 6.86 -7.34
CA VAL A 970 -3.16 6.29 -6.12
C VAL A 970 -3.48 7.17 -4.90
N ALA A 971 -3.30 8.49 -5.04
CA ALA A 971 -3.66 9.46 -4.02
C ALA A 971 -5.16 9.41 -3.69
N ALA A 972 -6.04 9.33 -4.69
CA ALA A 972 -7.49 9.27 -4.50
C ALA A 972 -7.99 7.98 -3.83
N VAL A 973 -7.27 6.86 -3.99
CA VAL A 973 -7.60 5.61 -3.27
C VAL A 973 -7.10 5.66 -1.84
N ILE A 974 -5.81 5.98 -1.64
CA ILE A 974 -5.19 6.00 -0.30
C ILE A 974 -5.80 7.11 0.57
N GLY A 975 -5.89 8.33 0.03
CA GLY A 975 -6.39 9.51 0.73
C GLY A 975 -7.86 9.41 1.13
N ALA A 976 -8.71 8.87 0.26
CA ALA A 976 -10.14 8.74 0.57
C ALA A 976 -10.47 7.54 1.47
N TRP A 977 -9.86 6.37 1.24
CA TRP A 977 -10.31 5.13 1.86
C TRP A 977 -9.39 4.61 2.96
N VAL A 978 -8.06 4.65 2.76
CA VAL A 978 -7.09 4.07 3.73
C VAL A 978 -6.93 4.97 4.95
N ILE A 979 -7.06 6.28 4.77
CA ILE A 979 -6.82 7.29 5.81
C ILE A 979 -7.98 7.46 6.81
N VAL A 980 -9.19 6.98 6.50
CA VAL A 980 -10.40 7.13 7.36
C VAL A 980 -10.66 8.62 7.76
N PRO A 981 -10.69 9.55 6.79
CA PRO A 981 -10.60 11.00 7.07
C PRO A 981 -11.76 11.59 7.88
N TRP A 982 -12.93 10.95 7.91
CA TRP A 982 -14.12 11.46 8.62
C TRP A 982 -13.95 11.55 10.13
N LYS A 983 -13.04 10.77 10.73
CA LYS A 983 -12.73 10.87 12.16
C LYS A 983 -12.00 12.16 12.55
N ILE A 984 -11.34 12.84 11.59
CA ILE A 984 -10.62 14.10 11.84
C ILE A 984 -11.60 15.28 11.96
N LEU A 985 -12.68 15.27 11.17
CA LEU A 985 -13.71 16.31 11.17
C LEU A 985 -14.78 16.14 12.27
N ALA A 986 -14.61 15.18 13.19
CA ALA A 986 -15.57 14.92 14.25
C ALA A 986 -15.72 16.08 15.26
N SER A 987 -14.72 16.94 15.41
CA SER A 987 -14.81 18.18 16.20
C SER A 987 -13.85 19.26 15.72
N ALA A 988 -14.17 20.52 16.00
CA ALA A 988 -13.30 21.67 15.72
C ALA A 988 -11.94 21.56 16.41
N ALA A 989 -11.90 21.06 17.65
CA ALA A 989 -10.67 20.85 18.41
C ALA A 989 -9.80 19.74 17.80
N THR A 990 -10.39 18.62 17.39
CA THR A 990 -9.68 17.54 16.68
C THR A 990 -9.10 18.04 15.36
N PHE A 991 -9.84 18.86 14.62
CA PHE A 991 -9.39 19.47 13.38
C PHE A 991 -8.22 20.45 13.59
N LEU A 992 -8.30 21.37 14.55
CA LEU A 992 -7.20 22.30 14.85
C LEU A 992 -5.96 21.58 15.41
N ASN A 993 -6.13 20.58 16.30
CA ASN A 993 -5.01 19.79 16.82
C ASN A 993 -4.30 19.00 15.72
N PHE A 994 -5.07 18.42 14.79
CA PHE A 994 -4.53 17.79 13.57
C PHE A 994 -3.72 18.82 12.75
N MET A 995 -4.20 20.05 12.63
CA MET A 995 -3.49 21.08 11.86
C MET A 995 -2.18 21.54 12.48
N GLY A 996 -2.12 21.70 13.80
CA GLY A 996 -0.87 21.96 14.52
C GLY A 996 0.10 20.78 14.40
N ALA A 997 -0.36 19.54 14.60
CA ALA A 997 0.50 18.36 14.69
C ALA A 997 1.46 18.17 13.51
N TYR A 998 1.05 18.56 12.30
CA TYR A 998 1.88 18.44 11.10
C TYR A 998 2.69 19.69 10.75
N ALA A 999 2.34 20.86 11.31
CA ALA A 999 3.16 22.07 11.19
C ALA A 999 4.57 21.83 11.75
N VAL A 1000 4.67 21.09 12.87
CA VAL A 1000 5.91 20.57 13.46
C VAL A 1000 6.92 20.04 12.44
N PHE A 1001 6.47 19.24 11.45
CA PHE A 1001 7.35 18.64 10.45
C PHE A 1001 7.51 19.51 9.21
N LEU A 1002 6.45 20.16 8.74
CA LEU A 1002 6.50 20.90 7.49
C LEU A 1002 7.21 22.26 7.63
N ALA A 1003 7.07 22.95 8.75
CA ALA A 1003 7.72 24.24 8.95
C ALA A 1003 9.26 24.14 8.88
N PRO A 1004 9.92 23.16 9.53
CA PRO A 1004 11.36 22.94 9.36
C PRO A 1004 11.77 22.62 7.92
N LEU A 1005 11.04 21.76 7.20
CA LEU A 1005 11.36 21.43 5.79
C LEU A 1005 11.31 22.67 4.89
N SER A 1006 10.26 23.47 5.07
CA SER A 1006 10.05 24.73 4.35
C SER A 1006 11.19 25.74 4.61
N GLY A 1007 11.60 25.87 5.88
CA GLY A 1007 12.70 26.76 6.27
C GLY A 1007 14.06 26.32 5.74
N ILE A 1008 14.36 25.01 5.75
CA ILE A 1008 15.62 24.46 5.22
C ILE A 1008 15.75 24.75 3.73
N MET A 1009 14.69 24.54 2.94
CA MET A 1009 14.71 24.85 1.50
C MET A 1009 14.91 26.33 1.22
N ALA A 1010 14.19 27.20 1.95
CA ALA A 1010 14.34 28.65 1.81
C ALA A 1010 15.77 29.10 2.16
N ALA A 1011 16.35 28.60 3.25
CA ALA A 1011 17.72 28.89 3.66
C ALA A 1011 18.77 28.39 2.64
N ASP A 1012 18.60 27.17 2.15
CA ASP A 1012 19.48 26.57 1.14
C ASP A 1012 19.53 27.40 -0.14
N PHE A 1013 18.37 27.80 -0.65
CA PHE A 1013 18.29 28.58 -1.88
C PHE A 1013 18.76 30.03 -1.70
N TRP A 1014 18.26 30.74 -0.68
CA TRP A 1014 18.48 32.18 -0.55
C TRP A 1014 19.77 32.55 0.17
N LEU A 1015 20.13 31.84 1.26
CA LEU A 1015 21.20 32.25 2.16
C LEU A 1015 22.51 31.47 1.92
N VAL A 1016 22.42 30.17 1.66
CA VAL A 1016 23.59 29.30 1.47
C VAL A 1016 24.08 29.35 0.02
N LYS A 1017 23.24 28.95 -0.95
CA LYS A 1017 23.61 28.87 -2.38
C LYS A 1017 23.36 30.16 -3.16
N LYS A 1018 22.81 31.19 -2.53
CA LYS A 1018 22.59 32.53 -3.13
C LYS A 1018 21.94 32.47 -4.52
N GLN A 1019 20.91 31.63 -4.65
CA GLN A 1019 20.08 31.42 -5.84
C GLN A 1019 20.77 30.69 -7.01
N ARG A 1020 21.92 30.04 -6.78
CA ARG A 1020 22.75 29.38 -7.80
C ARG A 1020 22.71 27.86 -7.64
N TYR A 1021 22.18 27.15 -8.65
CA TYR A 1021 22.05 25.69 -8.63
C TYR A 1021 22.60 25.08 -9.93
N ASP A 1022 23.31 23.97 -9.80
CA ASP A 1022 23.46 23.01 -10.89
C ASP A 1022 22.11 22.26 -11.04
N LEU A 1023 21.41 22.42 -12.16
CA LEU A 1023 20.11 21.80 -12.42
C LEU A 1023 20.23 20.33 -12.87
N PRO A 1024 21.12 19.96 -13.82
CA PRO A 1024 21.36 18.56 -14.16
C PRO A 1024 21.71 17.68 -12.95
N ASP A 1025 22.58 18.15 -12.06
CA ASP A 1025 23.02 17.35 -10.91
C ASP A 1025 21.93 17.13 -9.84
N LEU A 1026 20.79 17.84 -9.86
CA LEU A 1026 19.62 17.49 -9.03
C LEU A 1026 18.98 16.15 -9.44
N TYR A 1027 19.30 15.65 -10.63
CA TYR A 1027 18.79 14.39 -11.17
C TYR A 1027 19.80 13.24 -11.08
N ASP A 1028 21.07 13.51 -10.75
CA ASP A 1028 22.16 12.53 -10.72
C ASP A 1028 22.43 12.03 -9.27
N PRO A 1029 22.25 10.72 -8.96
CA PRO A 1029 22.62 10.14 -7.65
C PRO A 1029 24.10 10.28 -7.28
N HIS A 1030 24.95 10.53 -8.27
CA HIS A 1030 26.40 10.65 -8.14
C HIS A 1030 26.92 12.07 -8.43
N GLY A 1031 26.03 13.03 -8.72
CA GLY A 1031 26.37 14.44 -8.90
C GLY A 1031 26.67 15.19 -7.59
N ARG A 1032 26.90 16.51 -7.71
CA ARG A 1032 27.32 17.42 -6.62
C ARG A 1032 26.48 17.30 -5.33
N TYR A 1033 25.17 17.10 -5.43
CA TYR A 1033 24.28 17.01 -4.25
C TYR A 1033 24.24 15.62 -3.60
N ARG A 1034 25.25 14.78 -3.83
CA ARG A 1034 25.40 13.51 -3.10
C ARG A 1034 25.72 13.72 -1.63
N TYR A 1035 26.44 14.77 -1.24
CA TYR A 1035 26.89 14.97 0.15
C TYR A 1035 27.56 13.68 0.71
N ILE A 1036 27.36 13.37 2.00
CA ILE A 1036 27.89 12.15 2.61
C ILE A 1036 26.89 11.01 2.33
N ALA A 1037 27.30 10.02 1.53
CA ALA A 1037 26.53 8.84 1.20
C ALA A 1037 25.10 9.08 0.63
N GLY A 1038 24.82 10.25 0.04
CA GLY A 1038 23.51 10.64 -0.47
C GLY A 1038 22.67 11.50 0.50
N CYS A 1039 23.22 11.90 1.65
CA CYS A 1039 22.51 12.59 2.72
C CYS A 1039 23.25 13.86 3.20
N ASN A 1040 22.53 14.99 3.27
CA ASN A 1040 23.04 16.20 3.90
C ASN A 1040 22.75 16.19 5.40
N TRP A 1041 23.74 15.80 6.21
CA TRP A 1041 23.63 15.77 7.68
C TRP A 1041 23.22 17.13 8.28
N ARG A 1042 23.55 18.25 7.62
CA ARG A 1042 23.18 19.60 8.06
C ARG A 1042 21.67 19.81 8.01
N ALA A 1043 21.02 19.31 6.95
CA ALA A 1043 19.56 19.32 6.82
C ALA A 1043 18.91 18.41 7.85
N PHE A 1044 19.50 17.24 8.12
CA PHE A 1044 19.01 16.32 9.16
C PHE A 1044 19.04 16.96 10.56
N VAL A 1045 20.15 17.59 10.95
CA VAL A 1045 20.26 18.29 12.25
C VAL A 1045 19.31 19.49 12.31
N ALA A 1046 19.28 20.33 11.27
CA ALA A 1046 18.38 21.48 11.21
C ALA A 1046 16.88 21.10 11.18
N PHE A 1047 16.55 19.85 10.85
CA PHE A 1047 15.20 19.29 10.92
C PHE A 1047 14.88 18.69 12.30
N ILE A 1048 15.75 17.83 12.85
CA ILE A 1048 15.48 17.12 14.11
C ILE A 1048 15.46 18.06 15.32
N VAL A 1049 16.35 19.06 15.37
CA VAL A 1049 16.45 19.97 16.52
C VAL A 1049 15.16 20.78 16.77
N PRO A 1050 14.47 21.35 15.76
CA PRO A 1050 13.15 21.96 15.97
C PRO A 1050 11.99 20.96 16.13
N VAL A 1051 12.07 19.77 15.53
CA VAL A 1051 11.00 18.76 15.63
C VAL A 1051 10.92 18.13 17.01
N ALA A 1052 12.05 17.66 17.56
CA ALA A 1052 12.07 16.85 18.77
C ALA A 1052 11.43 17.51 20.01
N PRO A 1053 11.62 18.82 20.29
CA PRO A 1053 10.96 19.50 21.41
C PRO A 1053 9.44 19.63 21.28
N ASN A 1054 8.89 19.55 20.05
CA ASN A 1054 7.46 19.68 19.79
C ASN A 1054 6.70 18.34 19.81
N LEU A 1055 7.41 17.20 19.67
CA LEU A 1055 6.80 15.87 19.71
C LEU A 1055 5.98 15.58 20.98
N PRO A 1056 6.38 16.00 22.22
CA PRO A 1056 5.57 15.78 23.41
C PRO A 1056 4.25 16.58 23.38
N GLY A 1057 4.27 17.81 22.88
CA GLY A 1057 3.07 18.65 22.72
C GLY A 1057 2.12 18.07 21.66
N MET A 1058 2.67 17.62 20.53
CA MET A 1058 1.93 16.90 19.49
C MET A 1058 1.27 15.62 20.05
N ALA A 1059 2.00 14.85 20.87
CA ALA A 1059 1.47 13.64 21.50
C ALA A 1059 0.30 13.94 22.43
N LEU A 1060 0.38 15.00 23.26
CA LEU A 1060 -0.73 15.46 24.09
C LEU A 1060 -1.94 15.92 23.24
N ALA A 1061 -1.70 16.67 22.16
CA ALA A 1061 -2.76 17.18 21.29
C ALA A 1061 -3.54 16.06 20.56
N ILE A 1062 -2.89 14.92 20.29
CA ILE A 1062 -3.51 13.76 19.63
C ILE A 1062 -4.16 12.80 20.64
N SER A 1063 -3.51 12.52 21.77
CA SER A 1063 -3.97 11.50 22.74
C SER A 1063 -4.90 12.04 23.83
N GLY A 1064 -4.84 13.34 24.10
CA GLY A 1064 -5.59 13.99 25.19
C GLY A 1064 -5.07 13.68 26.59
N TYR A 1065 -5.56 14.44 27.56
CA TYR A 1065 -5.36 14.15 28.98
C TYR A 1065 -6.34 13.04 29.42
N PRO A 1066 -5.94 12.05 30.25
CA PRO A 1066 -4.67 11.92 30.97
C PRO A 1066 -3.62 11.02 30.31
N ALA A 1067 -3.75 10.67 29.02
CA ALA A 1067 -2.92 9.65 28.37
C ALA A 1067 -1.44 10.04 28.26
N VAL A 1068 -1.15 11.34 28.13
CA VAL A 1068 0.20 11.92 28.15
C VAL A 1068 0.23 13.08 29.15
N GLN A 1069 1.28 13.14 29.97
CA GLN A 1069 1.54 14.26 30.90
C GLN A 1069 2.87 14.91 30.53
N ILE A 1070 2.85 16.22 30.29
CA ILE A 1070 4.01 17.02 29.90
C ILE A 1070 4.03 18.36 30.61
N SER A 1071 5.22 18.92 30.82
CA SER A 1071 5.39 20.22 31.49
C SER A 1071 4.70 21.35 30.72
N GLU A 1072 4.27 22.38 31.44
CA GLU A 1072 3.63 23.56 30.85
C GLU A 1072 4.51 24.22 29.78
N GLY A 1073 5.83 24.27 29.99
CA GLY A 1073 6.79 24.77 28.99
C GLY A 1073 6.77 24.01 27.66
N ALA A 1074 6.58 22.68 27.68
CA ALA A 1074 6.47 21.88 26.46
C ALA A 1074 5.12 22.08 25.74
N GLN A 1075 4.04 22.32 26.48
CA GLN A 1075 2.73 22.69 25.92
C GLN A 1075 2.77 24.08 25.26
N ASN A 1076 3.41 25.03 25.93
CA ASN A 1076 3.58 26.40 25.47
C ASN A 1076 4.46 26.48 24.22
N LEU A 1077 5.53 25.68 24.13
CA LEU A 1077 6.38 25.61 22.93
C LEU A 1077 5.59 25.12 21.70
N TYR A 1078 4.77 24.08 21.88
CA TYR A 1078 3.91 23.54 20.83
C TYR A 1078 2.82 24.52 20.36
N SER A 1079 2.45 25.51 21.19
CA SER A 1079 1.47 26.53 20.81
C SER A 1079 1.96 27.48 19.72
N PHE A 1080 3.25 27.51 19.38
CA PHE A 1080 3.80 28.28 18.25
C PHE A 1080 4.78 27.46 17.39
N ASP A 1081 4.54 26.14 17.35
CA ASP A 1081 5.39 25.13 16.70
C ASP A 1081 5.79 25.48 15.25
N TRP A 1082 4.88 26.08 14.47
CA TRP A 1082 5.16 26.49 13.08
C TRP A 1082 6.26 27.57 13.02
N LEU A 1083 6.12 28.63 13.81
CA LEU A 1083 7.08 29.73 13.85
C LEU A 1083 8.43 29.26 14.38
N PHE A 1084 8.41 28.47 15.45
CA PHE A 1084 9.61 27.85 16.01
C PHE A 1084 10.30 26.98 14.96
N GLY A 1085 9.56 26.06 14.33
CA GLY A 1085 10.09 25.13 13.33
C GLY A 1085 10.71 25.82 12.11
N PHE A 1086 10.02 26.83 11.55
CA PHE A 1086 10.49 27.56 10.39
C PHE A 1086 11.73 28.41 10.68
N VAL A 1087 11.72 29.20 11.77
CA VAL A 1087 12.81 30.13 12.09
C VAL A 1087 14.07 29.39 12.58
N VAL A 1088 13.89 28.38 13.45
CA VAL A 1088 15.02 27.59 13.97
C VAL A 1088 15.69 26.77 12.87
N SER A 1089 14.94 26.19 11.94
CA SER A 1089 15.55 25.42 10.84
C SER A 1089 16.33 26.31 9.88
N ILE A 1090 15.84 27.53 9.56
CA ILE A 1090 16.58 28.52 8.78
C ILE A 1090 17.91 28.88 9.49
N PHE A 1091 17.85 29.21 10.77
CA PHE A 1091 19.03 29.60 11.55
C PHE A 1091 20.07 28.47 11.62
N LEU A 1092 19.64 27.27 11.99
CA LEU A 1092 20.53 26.11 12.13
C LEU A 1092 21.12 25.69 10.77
N TYR A 1093 20.30 25.58 9.72
CA TYR A 1093 20.79 25.16 8.41
C TYR A 1093 21.80 26.16 7.84
N THR A 1094 21.53 27.46 7.98
CA THR A 1094 22.43 28.53 7.53
C THR A 1094 23.74 28.50 8.31
N THR A 1095 23.68 28.46 9.64
CA THR A 1095 24.87 28.44 10.51
C THR A 1095 25.73 27.21 10.26
N LEU A 1096 25.14 26.00 10.22
CA LEU A 1096 25.87 24.76 9.93
C LEU A 1096 26.50 24.76 8.53
N SER A 1097 25.83 25.37 7.55
CA SER A 1097 26.33 25.46 6.17
C SER A 1097 27.38 26.56 5.96
N TRP A 1098 27.46 27.56 6.84
CA TRP A 1098 28.55 28.55 6.84
C TRP A 1098 29.76 28.10 7.65
N VAL A 1099 29.55 27.45 8.81
CA VAL A 1099 30.64 26.93 9.65
C VAL A 1099 31.30 25.70 9.02
N VAL A 1100 30.52 24.82 8.39
CA VAL A 1100 31.03 23.61 7.71
C VAL A 1100 30.52 23.56 6.26
N PRO A 1101 31.04 24.38 5.34
CA PRO A 1101 30.46 24.51 3.99
C PRO A 1101 30.65 23.28 3.10
N ALA A 1102 29.60 22.90 2.38
CA ALA A 1102 29.64 21.87 1.34
C ALA A 1102 30.14 22.46 0.01
N LYS A 1103 31.45 22.73 -0.07
CA LYS A 1103 32.08 23.45 -1.20
C LYS A 1103 31.70 22.90 -2.59
N GLU A 1104 31.58 21.58 -2.73
CA GLU A 1104 31.19 20.90 -3.98
C GLU A 1104 29.81 21.30 -4.52
N THR A 1105 28.90 21.75 -3.65
CA THR A 1105 27.52 22.15 -3.99
C THR A 1105 27.35 23.65 -4.26
N LEU A 1106 28.42 24.44 -4.09
CA LEU A 1106 28.41 25.87 -4.30
C LEU A 1106 28.93 26.18 -5.71
N VAL A 1107 28.04 26.60 -6.60
CA VAL A 1107 28.38 26.98 -7.99
C VAL A 1107 28.37 28.49 -8.18
N GLU A 1108 29.21 28.99 -9.10
CA GLU A 1108 29.33 30.44 -9.35
C GLU A 1108 28.09 31.01 -10.06
N GLN A 1109 27.50 30.22 -10.96
CA GLN A 1109 26.29 30.54 -11.71
C GLN A 1109 25.36 29.32 -11.78
N THR A 1110 24.08 29.54 -12.07
CA THR A 1110 23.11 28.45 -12.28
C THR A 1110 23.40 27.73 -13.59
N ILE A 1111 23.60 26.41 -13.55
CA ILE A 1111 23.85 25.57 -14.72
C ILE A 1111 22.52 24.93 -15.10
N LEU A 1112 22.02 25.19 -16.32
CA LEU A 1112 20.71 24.69 -16.78
C LEU A 1112 20.80 23.42 -17.62
N THR A 1113 21.94 23.17 -18.28
CA THR A 1113 22.15 22.04 -19.21
C THR A 1113 23.53 21.43 -19.01
N ARG A 1114 23.68 20.13 -19.32
CA ARG A 1114 24.99 19.47 -19.44
C ARG A 1114 25.62 19.87 -20.80
N GLY A 1115 26.95 19.93 -20.87
CA GLY A 1115 27.72 20.69 -21.87
C GLY A 1115 27.67 20.25 -23.35
N ASP A 1116 26.65 19.52 -23.79
CA ASP A 1116 26.47 19.08 -25.17
C ASP A 1116 25.22 19.72 -25.82
N GLY A 1117 25.42 20.85 -26.52
CA GLY A 1117 24.63 21.27 -27.70
C GLY A 1117 23.11 21.52 -27.60
N ILE A 1118 22.42 21.20 -26.50
CA ILE A 1118 20.98 21.46 -26.35
C ILE A 1118 20.81 22.87 -25.75
N GLU A 1119 20.79 23.88 -26.61
CA GLU A 1119 20.31 25.20 -26.21
C GLU A 1119 18.81 25.12 -25.88
N ILE A 1120 18.46 25.38 -24.62
CA ILE A 1120 17.10 25.80 -24.28
C ILE A 1120 17.00 27.28 -24.67
N GLU A 1121 16.70 27.55 -25.95
CA GLU A 1121 16.43 28.91 -26.43
C GLU A 1121 15.39 29.59 -25.53
N GLY A 1122 15.72 30.81 -25.07
CA GLY A 1122 14.77 31.64 -24.31
C GLY A 1122 15.14 32.02 -22.87
N THR A 1123 16.39 31.82 -22.42
CA THR A 1123 16.91 32.47 -21.19
C THR A 1123 18.12 33.36 -21.48
N ARG A 1124 17.92 34.41 -22.27
CA ARG A 1124 18.74 35.64 -22.15
C ARG A 1124 18.26 36.44 -20.95
N ASP A 1125 19.18 37.08 -20.22
CA ASP A 1125 18.84 37.92 -19.08
C ASP A 1125 17.94 39.09 -19.52
N GLY A 1126 16.73 39.12 -18.94
CA GLY A 1126 15.76 40.17 -19.17
C GLY A 1126 15.98 41.37 -18.26
N SER A 1127 17.04 42.13 -18.50
CA SER A 1127 17.01 43.57 -18.21
C SER A 1127 16.25 44.27 -19.34
N ASP A 1128 15.26 45.07 -18.96
CA ASP A 1128 14.65 46.15 -19.77
C ASP A 1128 14.11 45.77 -21.16
N ILE A 1129 12.82 45.44 -21.22
CA ILE A 1129 12.00 45.62 -22.43
C ILE A 1129 10.72 46.37 -22.06
N GLU A 1130 10.84 47.69 -21.91
CA GLU A 1130 9.74 48.57 -22.33
C GLU A 1130 9.71 48.64 -23.86
N ASN A 1131 8.50 48.69 -24.42
CA ASN A 1131 8.28 48.89 -25.86
C ASN A 1131 8.83 50.27 -26.29
N PRO A 1132 9.43 50.38 -27.49
CA PRO A 1132 8.59 50.80 -28.61
C PRO A 1132 8.92 50.26 -30.02
N LYS A 1133 7.84 50.09 -30.78
CA LYS A 1133 7.69 50.11 -32.26
C LYS A 1133 8.88 50.61 -33.11
N VAL A 1134 9.30 49.81 -34.10
CA VAL A 1134 9.70 50.25 -35.47
C VAL A 1134 9.51 49.07 -36.47
N PRO A 1135 9.58 49.23 -37.82
CA PRO A 1135 8.61 48.61 -38.70
C PRO A 1135 9.15 47.54 -39.67
N GLU A 1136 8.20 46.88 -40.32
CA GLU A 1136 8.34 45.95 -41.45
C GLU A 1136 9.12 46.53 -42.65
N LYS A 1137 10.16 45.81 -43.13
CA LYS A 1137 10.51 45.65 -44.56
C LYS A 1137 11.77 44.78 -44.84
N VAL A 1138 11.66 44.00 -45.93
CA VAL A 1138 12.65 43.83 -47.04
C VAL A 1138 13.63 42.62 -47.12
N LEU A 1139 13.56 41.94 -48.30
CA LEU A 1139 14.46 40.97 -49.01
C LEU A 1139 15.01 39.74 -48.23
N THR A 1140 14.83 38.46 -48.61
CA THR A 1140 14.90 37.66 -49.88
C THR A 1140 16.31 37.24 -50.36
N THR A 1141 16.34 36.05 -50.99
CA THR A 1141 17.46 35.28 -51.61
C THR A 1141 18.47 34.67 -50.64
N ALA A 1142 19.21 33.58 -50.92
CA ALA A 1142 19.14 32.37 -51.75
C ALA A 1142 20.60 31.81 -51.72
N GLY A 1143 20.83 30.49 -51.75
CA GLY A 1143 22.22 29.98 -51.90
C GLY A 1143 22.45 28.53 -51.49
N ASP A 1144 22.71 27.68 -52.47
CA ASP A 1144 23.19 26.30 -52.33
C ASP A 1144 24.71 26.28 -52.06
N GLY A 1145 25.27 25.18 -51.55
CA GLY A 1145 26.73 25.10 -51.33
C GLY A 1145 27.24 23.94 -50.47
N ARG A 1146 27.55 22.79 -51.09
CA ARG A 1146 28.38 21.74 -50.47
C ARG A 1146 29.86 22.15 -50.48
N HIS A 1147 30.61 21.85 -49.43
CA HIS A 1147 32.03 21.48 -49.56
C HIS A 1147 32.54 20.67 -48.34
N THR A 1148 33.04 19.47 -48.60
CA THR A 1148 34.04 18.77 -47.78
C THR A 1148 35.45 19.28 -48.16
N PRO A 1149 36.46 19.09 -47.29
CA PRO A 1149 37.40 17.99 -47.59
C PRO A 1149 37.90 17.21 -46.37
N GLU A 1150 38.24 15.94 -46.58
CA GLU A 1150 39.14 15.18 -45.70
C GLU A 1150 40.61 15.55 -45.98
N SER A 1151 41.48 15.43 -44.97
CA SER A 1151 42.88 15.05 -45.20
C SER A 1151 43.43 14.23 -44.02
N ARG A 1152 44.18 13.18 -44.34
CA ARG A 1152 44.92 12.31 -43.40
C ARG A 1152 46.32 12.89 -43.14
N GLY A 1153 46.93 12.63 -41.97
CA GLY A 1153 48.37 12.92 -41.81
C GLY A 1153 49.01 12.83 -40.42
N LEU A 1154 49.06 11.62 -39.86
CA LEU A 1154 50.06 11.08 -38.90
C LEU A 1154 51.14 11.97 -38.22
N ASN A 1155 51.32 11.66 -36.92
CA ASN A 1155 52.58 11.62 -36.14
C ASN A 1155 53.31 12.90 -35.70
N GLY A 1156 53.22 13.17 -34.39
CA GLY A 1156 54.31 12.81 -33.47
C GLY A 1156 55.47 13.80 -33.30
N GLY A 1157 55.46 14.55 -32.20
CA GLY A 1157 56.59 15.38 -31.75
C GLY A 1157 56.45 15.74 -30.27
N THR A 1158 57.44 15.34 -29.47
CA THR A 1158 57.57 15.58 -28.02
C THR A 1158 57.49 17.05 -27.61
N GLY A 1159 56.83 17.32 -26.47
CA GLY A 1159 56.82 18.61 -25.77
C GLY A 1159 56.05 18.51 -24.46
#